data_AF-A0A3B9X4R6-F1
#
_entry.id   AF-A0A3B9X4R6-F1
#
_cell.length_a   1.000
_cell.length_b   1.000
_cell.length_c   1.000
_cell.angle_alpha   90.00
_cell.angle_beta   90.00
_cell.angle_gamma   90.00
#
_symmetry.space_group_name_H-M   'P 1'
#
loop_
_entity.id
_entity.type
_entity.pdbx_description
1 polymer ?
#
loop_
_entity_poly.entity_id
_entity_poly.type
_entity_poly.pdbx_seq_one_letter_code
_entity_poly.pdbx_strand_id
1 'polypeptide(L)'
;MTKLGIVTLRVIATATSALVIAPQILAQDNATPNGVADDRNNAYAFTNATIYQPNGEFLQDGTMLVRNGEIVDINTSASAPEGYFEIDLDGDFIYPGFIDAYSGYGMPELESGSGRSFRSAEVMFSSANASNVNDAIKADFRASTVFFPDEEVRDKYRELGFSSVLSFRADGIARGTSALITLGDENANESIIVPDAATHYSLSKGTSKQSVPVSLMGAFALIRQTHLDAQWFGSQDPRPFTDHSLEALNSSADLPKILEVNNWHQALTADKVGDEFEMQYVLKTAGDSYQRADLIKATGATLIVPVNFPEKPEVDDILLTDDVSFADLKHWELAPYNLKILAENNIEFAITTDGASDEFWSNLRKAVANGLPKQTALDSITRIPAELLGVGDRVGQLQPDAMANFVITSADIFDADAVILESWIQGNRFEINADLDQRGGSYQFTVNDQDLDFTLSFSGVVPSAEIDSGDESTEVAVELFEDLISMGFNDLETDERVRLTGWSTVNGWQGNGRSAGGTLIDWTLTQLEDNSEAELVDAVVANSTELPSPILYPFGPYGRESLPQQNDLLIKGATVWTNEGDGILVTDVLVRDGKIAEIGNDLSPSDATVVDGSGKHLTPGIIDEHSHIGLFNINEIATNSSMVRMKDVV
;
A
#
# COMPACT_ATOMS: atom_id res chain seq x y z
N MET A 1 52.46 -23.06 -86.21
CA MET A 1 51.37 -24.03 -86.42
C MET A 1 50.49 -24.00 -85.17
N THR A 2 49.48 -23.13 -85.11
CA THR A 2 48.05 -23.35 -85.47
C THR A 2 47.21 -23.88 -84.29
N LYS A 3 46.39 -22.98 -83.72
CA LYS A 3 45.15 -23.15 -82.90
C LYS A 3 45.33 -23.82 -81.52
N LEU A 4 44.63 -23.48 -80.44
CA LEU A 4 43.36 -22.76 -80.23
C LEU A 4 43.51 -21.78 -79.04
N GLY A 5 42.79 -20.65 -79.10
CA GLY A 5 42.70 -19.69 -78.00
C GLY A 5 41.52 -19.97 -77.06
N ILE A 6 41.59 -19.37 -75.87
CA ILE A 6 40.42 -19.05 -75.05
C ILE A 6 40.61 -17.61 -74.57
N VAL A 7 39.65 -16.76 -74.98
CA VAL A 7 39.58 -15.32 -74.70
C VAL A 7 38.83 -15.11 -73.39
N THR A 8 39.42 -14.27 -72.54
CA THR A 8 38.87 -13.79 -71.27
C THR A 8 37.71 -12.81 -71.54
N LEU A 9 36.53 -13.07 -70.97
CA LEU A 9 35.44 -12.09 -70.91
C LEU A 9 35.08 -11.81 -69.44
N ARG A 10 35.14 -10.54 -69.07
CA ARG A 10 34.70 -9.98 -67.78
C ARG A 10 33.19 -10.16 -67.64
N VAL A 11 32.75 -10.70 -66.51
CA VAL A 11 31.34 -10.68 -66.08
C VAL A 11 31.16 -9.48 -65.15
N ILE A 12 30.25 -8.59 -65.53
CA ILE A 12 29.71 -7.50 -64.73
C ILE A 12 28.67 -8.12 -63.78
N ALA A 13 28.88 -8.00 -62.47
CA ALA A 13 27.89 -8.41 -61.47
C ALA A 13 26.94 -7.23 -61.20
N THR A 14 25.74 -7.31 -61.76
CA THR A 14 24.62 -6.41 -61.47
C THR A 14 23.96 -6.89 -60.17
N ALA A 15 24.06 -6.10 -59.10
CA ALA A 15 23.34 -6.36 -57.85
C ALA A 15 21.91 -5.80 -57.99
N THR A 16 20.94 -6.70 -58.13
CA THR A 16 19.51 -6.37 -58.09
C THR A 16 19.02 -6.62 -56.66
N SER A 17 18.78 -5.55 -55.88
CA SER A 17 18.13 -5.64 -54.58
C SER A 17 16.67 -6.02 -54.77
N ALA A 18 16.34 -7.30 -54.57
CA ALA A 18 14.96 -7.77 -54.45
C ALA A 18 14.46 -7.43 -53.04
N LEU A 19 13.52 -6.48 -52.97
CA LEU A 19 12.76 -6.17 -51.77
C LEU A 19 11.88 -7.38 -51.44
N VAL A 20 12.29 -8.19 -50.46
CA VAL A 20 11.48 -9.30 -49.95
C VAL A 20 10.39 -8.68 -49.08
N ILE A 21 9.20 -8.52 -49.67
CA ILE A 21 7.97 -8.26 -48.92
C ILE A 21 7.59 -9.58 -48.26
N ALA A 22 8.00 -9.77 -47.01
CA ALA A 22 7.49 -10.85 -46.18
C ALA A 22 6.06 -10.49 -45.77
N PRO A 23 5.03 -11.28 -46.14
CA PRO A 23 3.71 -11.08 -45.59
C PRO A 23 3.78 -11.34 -44.09
N GLN A 24 3.36 -10.37 -43.27
CA GLN A 24 3.10 -10.63 -41.87
C GLN A 24 1.96 -11.64 -41.80
N ILE A 25 2.30 -12.88 -41.45
CA ILE A 25 1.33 -13.91 -41.14
C ILE A 25 0.79 -13.54 -39.76
N LEU A 26 -0.29 -12.75 -39.73
CA LEU A 26 -1.07 -12.55 -38.52
C LEU A 26 -1.74 -13.89 -38.20
N ALA A 27 -1.52 -14.38 -36.98
CA ALA A 27 -2.19 -15.57 -36.49
C ALA A 27 -3.70 -15.34 -36.50
N GLN A 28 -4.46 -16.41 -36.74
CA GLN A 28 -5.91 -16.34 -36.68
C GLN A 28 -6.32 -16.08 -35.24
N ASP A 29 -7.20 -15.10 -35.02
CA ASP A 29 -7.70 -14.79 -33.70
C ASP A 29 -8.46 -16.00 -33.14
N ASN A 30 -8.12 -16.41 -31.91
CA ASN A 30 -8.65 -17.64 -31.31
C ASN A 30 -10.00 -17.39 -30.60
N ALA A 31 -10.38 -16.13 -30.42
CA ALA A 31 -11.68 -15.73 -29.93
C ALA A 31 -12.64 -15.47 -31.09
N THR A 32 -13.80 -16.11 -31.08
CA THR A 32 -14.92 -15.71 -31.93
C THR A 32 -15.72 -14.64 -31.21
N PRO A 33 -15.68 -13.36 -31.62
CA PRO A 33 -16.48 -12.33 -30.99
C PRO A 33 -17.96 -12.66 -31.16
N ASN A 34 -18.71 -12.69 -30.06
CA ASN A 34 -20.16 -12.79 -30.07
C ASN A 34 -20.76 -11.41 -30.34
N GLY A 35 -20.67 -10.92 -31.57
CA GLY A 35 -21.18 -9.59 -31.93
C GLY A 35 -20.57 -9.02 -33.21
N VAL A 36 -20.82 -7.74 -33.44
CA VAL A 36 -20.08 -6.96 -34.44
C VAL A 36 -18.72 -6.62 -33.84
N ALA A 37 -17.63 -6.99 -34.51
CA ALA A 37 -16.30 -6.52 -34.13
C ALA A 37 -16.27 -4.98 -34.23
N ASP A 38 -16.02 -4.31 -33.11
CA ASP A 38 -15.92 -2.85 -33.05
C ASP A 38 -14.46 -2.45 -33.28
N ASP A 39 -14.09 -2.29 -34.55
CA ASP A 39 -12.75 -1.87 -35.00
C ASP A 39 -12.59 -0.33 -34.99
N ARG A 40 -13.34 0.41 -34.16
CA ARG A 40 -13.07 1.84 -33.99
C ARG A 40 -11.66 1.98 -33.41
N ASN A 41 -10.76 2.64 -34.14
CA ASN A 41 -9.44 3.02 -33.62
C ASN A 41 -9.68 3.98 -32.44
N ASN A 42 -9.74 3.45 -31.21
CA ASN A 42 -9.92 4.20 -29.97
C ASN A 42 -8.76 5.17 -29.83
N ALA A 43 -8.97 6.40 -30.31
CA ALA A 43 -7.96 7.45 -30.37
C ALA A 43 -8.49 8.70 -29.67
N TYR A 44 -7.93 9.01 -28.51
CA TYR A 44 -8.35 10.10 -27.64
C TYR A 44 -7.21 11.11 -27.45
N ALA A 45 -7.55 12.40 -27.46
CA ALA A 45 -6.63 13.47 -27.10
C ALA A 45 -7.20 14.17 -25.87
N PHE A 46 -6.53 14.02 -24.73
CA PHE A 46 -6.87 14.70 -23.48
C PHE A 46 -6.13 16.02 -23.45
N THR A 47 -6.82 17.13 -23.63
CA THR A 47 -6.22 18.47 -23.78
C THR A 47 -6.44 19.33 -22.53
N ASN A 48 -5.57 20.33 -22.35
CA ASN A 48 -5.64 21.33 -21.26
C ASN A 48 -5.57 20.75 -19.84
N ALA A 49 -5.06 19.53 -19.68
CA ALA A 49 -4.99 18.87 -18.37
C ALA A 49 -3.71 19.21 -17.60
N THR A 50 -3.76 19.10 -16.28
CA THR A 50 -2.56 19.09 -15.43
C THR A 50 -2.02 17.66 -15.29
N ILE A 51 -0.95 17.32 -16.00
CA ILE A 51 -0.50 15.92 -16.15
C ILE A 51 0.71 15.63 -15.24
N TYR A 52 0.59 14.65 -14.34
CA TYR A 52 1.69 14.19 -13.50
C TYR A 52 2.82 13.58 -14.33
N GLN A 53 4.05 14.01 -14.07
CA GLN A 53 5.24 13.54 -14.77
C GLN A 53 6.07 12.58 -13.90
N PRO A 54 6.83 11.64 -14.51
CA PRO A 54 7.69 10.71 -13.76
C PRO A 54 8.73 11.35 -12.84
N ASN A 55 9.09 12.61 -13.07
CA ASN A 55 10.03 13.35 -12.23
C ASN A 55 9.37 13.94 -10.96
N GLY A 56 8.05 13.79 -10.80
CA GLY A 56 7.25 14.35 -9.71
C GLY A 56 6.73 15.77 -9.95
N GLU A 57 7.01 16.35 -11.12
CA GLU A 57 6.46 17.65 -11.52
C GLU A 57 5.14 17.48 -12.27
N PHE A 58 4.42 18.58 -12.47
CA PHE A 58 3.21 18.62 -13.29
C PHE A 58 3.45 19.37 -14.58
N LEU A 59 2.98 18.79 -15.69
CA LEU A 59 2.87 19.47 -16.97
C LEU A 59 1.53 20.21 -17.01
N GLN A 60 1.60 21.53 -16.92
CA GLN A 60 0.45 22.43 -17.05
C GLN A 60 0.03 22.56 -18.52
N ASP A 61 -1.27 22.74 -18.76
CA ASP A 61 -1.87 22.83 -20.11
C ASP A 61 -1.42 21.68 -21.03
N GLY A 62 -1.32 20.49 -20.44
CA GLY A 62 -0.80 19.29 -21.08
C GLY A 62 -1.81 18.67 -22.04
N THR A 63 -1.28 18.04 -23.08
CA THR A 63 -2.03 17.17 -23.99
C THR A 63 -1.44 15.77 -24.01
N MET A 64 -2.26 14.78 -23.69
CA MET A 64 -1.92 13.36 -23.79
C MET A 64 -2.70 12.70 -24.91
N LEU A 65 -1.99 11.99 -25.80
CA LEU A 65 -2.57 11.24 -26.90
C LEU A 65 -2.61 9.76 -26.57
N VAL A 66 -3.78 9.14 -26.65
CA VAL A 66 -3.99 7.71 -26.46
C VAL A 66 -4.50 7.10 -27.76
N ARG A 67 -3.94 5.95 -28.16
CA ARG A 67 -4.44 5.19 -29.31
C ARG A 67 -4.37 3.70 -29.05
N ASN A 68 -5.47 2.99 -29.29
CA ASN A 68 -5.55 1.53 -29.17
C ASN A 68 -5.06 1.01 -27.80
N GLY A 69 -5.38 1.75 -26.74
CA GLY A 69 -5.03 1.39 -25.38
C GLY A 69 -3.59 1.69 -24.94
N GLU A 70 -2.83 2.42 -25.76
CA GLU A 70 -1.46 2.83 -25.47
C GLU A 70 -1.33 4.36 -25.48
N ILE A 71 -0.43 4.88 -24.65
CA ILE A 71 -0.04 6.30 -24.66
C ILE A 71 0.92 6.52 -25.84
N VAL A 72 0.57 7.43 -26.74
CA VAL A 72 1.35 7.74 -27.94
C VAL A 72 2.33 8.88 -27.70
N ASP A 73 1.86 9.94 -27.05
CA ASP A 73 2.65 11.15 -26.83
C ASP A 73 2.07 11.98 -25.67
N ILE A 74 2.93 12.76 -25.01
CA ILE A 74 2.56 13.74 -23.99
C ILE A 74 3.31 15.04 -24.30
N ASN A 75 2.58 16.12 -24.56
CA ASN A 75 3.13 17.40 -24.99
C ASN A 75 2.26 18.59 -24.52
N THR A 76 2.51 19.81 -25.00
CA THR A 76 1.76 21.03 -24.64
C THR A 76 1.00 21.64 -25.84
N SER A 77 0.47 20.79 -26.72
CA SER A 77 -0.27 21.25 -27.90
C SER A 77 -1.65 21.77 -27.48
N ALA A 78 -2.07 22.94 -27.99
CA ALA A 78 -3.35 23.54 -27.59
C ALA A 78 -4.60 22.95 -28.30
N SER A 79 -4.45 21.91 -29.11
CA SER A 79 -5.56 21.31 -29.86
C SER A 79 -5.26 19.87 -30.23
N ALA A 80 -6.30 19.02 -30.21
CA ALA A 80 -6.20 17.63 -30.65
C ALA A 80 -5.73 17.50 -32.12
N PRO A 81 -4.76 16.61 -32.42
CA PRO A 81 -4.39 16.27 -33.79
C PRO A 81 -5.55 15.63 -34.57
N GLU A 82 -5.52 15.72 -35.91
CA GLU A 82 -6.53 15.06 -36.75
C GLU A 82 -6.59 13.53 -36.49
N GLY A 83 -7.81 13.01 -36.35
CA GLY A 83 -8.05 11.58 -36.12
C GLY A 83 -8.02 11.16 -34.64
N TYR A 84 -8.07 12.12 -33.71
CA TYR A 84 -8.33 11.89 -32.30
C TYR A 84 -9.67 12.51 -31.89
N PHE A 85 -10.36 11.88 -30.94
CA PHE A 85 -11.49 12.46 -30.24
C PHE A 85 -10.97 13.32 -29.09
N GLU A 86 -11.24 14.62 -29.14
CA GLU A 86 -10.80 15.58 -28.13
C GLU A 86 -11.66 15.46 -26.87
N ILE A 87 -11.01 15.36 -25.73
CA ILE A 87 -11.58 15.43 -24.38
C ILE A 87 -10.88 16.59 -23.70
N ASP A 88 -11.60 17.69 -23.51
CA ASP A 88 -11.10 18.87 -22.83
C ASP A 88 -11.18 18.66 -21.32
N LEU A 89 -10.05 18.83 -20.65
CA LEU A 89 -9.86 18.58 -19.21
C LEU A 89 -9.32 19.85 -18.52
N ASP A 90 -9.73 21.03 -18.99
CA ASP A 90 -9.38 22.31 -18.37
C ASP A 90 -9.71 22.30 -16.87
N GLY A 91 -8.70 22.54 -16.03
CA GLY A 91 -8.80 22.48 -14.57
C GLY A 91 -8.63 21.10 -13.92
N ASP A 92 -8.70 20.01 -14.70
CA ASP A 92 -8.57 18.64 -14.19
C ASP A 92 -7.12 18.13 -14.22
N PHE A 93 -6.87 17.07 -13.43
CA PHE A 93 -5.56 16.45 -13.28
C PHE A 93 -5.54 15.03 -13.84
N ILE A 94 -4.40 14.63 -14.43
CA ILE A 94 -4.16 13.25 -14.88
C ILE A 94 -3.02 12.64 -14.07
N TYR A 95 -3.28 11.48 -13.47
CA TYR A 95 -2.28 10.65 -12.77
C TYR A 95 -2.16 9.27 -13.41
N PRO A 96 -0.99 8.59 -13.33
CA PRO A 96 -0.89 7.18 -13.72
C PRO A 96 -1.88 6.32 -12.93
N GLY A 97 -2.42 5.28 -13.57
CA GLY A 97 -3.35 4.37 -12.92
C GLY A 97 -2.66 3.62 -11.79
N PHE A 98 -3.31 3.50 -10.64
CA PHE A 98 -2.68 2.96 -9.44
C PHE A 98 -2.52 1.43 -9.52
N ILE A 99 -1.56 0.91 -8.76
CA ILE A 99 -1.20 -0.50 -8.69
C ILE A 99 -1.17 -0.95 -7.23
N ASP A 100 -2.02 -1.90 -6.88
CA ASP A 100 -1.93 -2.56 -5.57
C ASP A 100 -1.02 -3.79 -5.70
N ALA A 101 0.11 -3.78 -4.99
CA ALA A 101 1.07 -4.88 -5.00
C ALA A 101 0.70 -6.06 -4.09
N TYR A 102 -0.46 -6.05 -3.43
CA TYR A 102 -0.86 -7.12 -2.52
C TYR A 102 -2.40 -7.28 -2.44
N SER A 103 -2.97 -8.12 -3.31
CA SER A 103 -4.41 -8.34 -3.38
C SER A 103 -4.79 -9.83 -3.51
N GLY A 104 -5.99 -10.18 -3.06
CA GLY A 104 -6.64 -11.47 -3.29
C GLY A 104 -7.66 -11.46 -4.45
N TYR A 105 -7.68 -10.40 -5.27
CA TYR A 105 -8.69 -10.20 -6.31
C TYR A 105 -8.84 -11.38 -7.27
N GLY A 106 -10.06 -11.91 -7.42
CA GLY A 106 -10.34 -13.01 -8.35
C GLY A 106 -9.70 -14.34 -7.98
N MET A 107 -9.26 -14.50 -6.71
CA MET A 107 -8.76 -15.76 -6.17
C MET A 107 -9.88 -16.54 -5.49
N PRO A 108 -9.85 -17.88 -5.56
CA PRO A 108 -10.86 -18.70 -4.90
C PRO A 108 -10.76 -18.57 -3.38
N GLU A 109 -11.92 -18.52 -2.71
CA GLU A 109 -12.00 -18.51 -1.26
C GLU A 109 -11.30 -19.72 -0.63
N LEU A 110 -10.72 -19.50 0.54
CA LEU A 110 -10.09 -20.56 1.32
C LEU A 110 -11.16 -21.35 2.07
N GLU A 111 -11.20 -22.66 1.85
CA GLU A 111 -12.06 -23.53 2.64
C GLU A 111 -11.68 -23.42 4.13
N SER A 112 -12.64 -23.05 4.98
CA SER A 112 -12.42 -23.01 6.42
C SER A 112 -12.09 -24.43 6.94
N GLY A 113 -10.84 -24.64 7.30
CA GLY A 113 -10.41 -25.88 7.93
C GLY A 113 -11.06 -26.03 9.30
N SER A 114 -11.69 -27.17 9.58
CA SER A 114 -12.09 -27.49 10.95
C SER A 114 -10.84 -27.55 11.83
N GLY A 115 -10.82 -26.74 12.90
CA GLY A 115 -9.68 -26.62 13.81
C GLY A 115 -9.19 -27.98 14.28
N ARG A 116 -7.95 -28.34 13.90
CA ARG A 116 -7.37 -29.62 14.27
C ARG A 116 -6.83 -29.57 15.69
N SER A 117 -7.08 -30.65 16.44
CA SER A 117 -6.48 -30.89 17.74
C SER A 117 -4.96 -31.06 17.60
N PHE A 118 -4.18 -30.43 18.50
CA PHE A 118 -2.74 -30.65 18.71
C PHE A 118 -2.35 -32.14 18.97
N ARG A 119 -3.34 -33.04 19.08
CA ARG A 119 -3.15 -34.49 19.24
C ARG A 119 -3.22 -35.30 17.94
N SER A 120 -3.48 -34.66 16.80
CA SER A 120 -3.51 -35.35 15.52
C SER A 120 -2.09 -35.75 15.08
N ALA A 121 -1.96 -36.95 14.53
CA ALA A 121 -0.67 -37.45 14.05
C ALA A 121 -0.21 -36.61 12.85
N GLU A 122 1.05 -36.18 12.89
CA GLU A 122 1.70 -35.45 11.81
C GLU A 122 1.84 -36.33 10.57
N VAL A 123 1.61 -35.76 9.39
CA VAL A 123 1.77 -36.49 8.13
C VAL A 123 3.23 -36.40 7.73
N MET A 124 3.98 -37.46 8.03
CA MET A 124 5.43 -37.56 7.79
C MET A 124 5.79 -38.08 6.38
N PHE A 125 4.79 -38.35 5.54
CA PHE A 125 4.97 -38.97 4.23
C PHE A 125 4.33 -38.11 3.14
N SER A 126 4.83 -38.24 1.91
CA SER A 126 4.35 -37.46 0.77
C SER A 126 2.82 -37.56 0.62
N SER A 127 2.22 -36.45 0.20
CA SER A 127 0.80 -36.42 -0.15
C SER A 127 0.48 -37.43 -1.26
N ALA A 128 -0.81 -37.68 -1.51
CA ALA A 128 -1.22 -38.51 -2.66
C ALA A 128 -0.77 -37.91 -4.01
N ASN A 129 -0.49 -36.61 -4.05
CA ASN A 129 0.04 -35.88 -5.19
C ASN A 129 1.56 -35.70 -5.02
N ALA A 130 2.27 -35.52 -6.13
CA ALA A 130 3.71 -35.26 -6.16
C ALA A 130 4.04 -33.82 -5.75
N SER A 131 3.62 -33.41 -4.55
CA SER A 131 3.88 -32.09 -3.93
C SER A 131 4.65 -32.30 -2.63
N ASN A 132 5.10 -31.20 -2.02
CA ASN A 132 5.88 -31.24 -0.78
C ASN A 132 5.18 -32.07 0.31
N VAL A 133 5.97 -32.74 1.16
CA VAL A 133 5.47 -33.53 2.29
C VAL A 133 4.69 -32.66 3.28
N ASN A 134 5.13 -31.41 3.49
CA ASN A 134 4.41 -30.45 4.29
C ASN A 134 3.40 -29.67 3.41
N ASP A 135 2.11 -29.89 3.63
CA ASP A 135 1.02 -29.26 2.86
C ASP A 135 0.87 -27.74 3.10
N ALA A 136 1.66 -27.16 4.01
CA ALA A 136 1.83 -25.72 4.14
C ALA A 136 2.75 -25.14 3.03
N ILE A 137 3.50 -25.98 2.32
CA ILE A 137 4.30 -25.59 1.16
C ILE A 137 3.45 -25.82 -0.10
N LYS A 138 2.92 -24.73 -0.64
CA LYS A 138 2.03 -24.67 -1.80
C LYS A 138 2.65 -23.87 -2.94
N ALA A 139 3.97 -23.99 -3.09
CA ALA A 139 4.74 -23.20 -4.04
C ALA A 139 4.38 -23.47 -5.52
N ASP A 140 3.71 -24.59 -5.80
CA ASP A 140 3.18 -24.96 -7.11
C ASP A 140 1.84 -24.31 -7.46
N PHE A 141 1.20 -23.59 -6.52
CA PHE A 141 0.02 -22.80 -6.82
C PHE A 141 0.38 -21.63 -7.74
N ARG A 142 -0.41 -21.43 -8.80
CA ARG A 142 -0.22 -20.33 -9.76
C ARG A 142 -1.53 -19.56 -9.92
N ALA A 143 -1.55 -18.30 -9.47
CA ALA A 143 -2.74 -17.45 -9.50
C ALA A 143 -3.36 -17.36 -10.91
N SER A 144 -2.52 -17.20 -11.94
CA SER A 144 -2.95 -17.08 -13.34
C SER A 144 -3.76 -18.27 -13.86
N THR A 145 -3.64 -19.45 -13.26
CA THR A 145 -4.35 -20.67 -13.69
C THR A 145 -5.75 -20.82 -13.10
N VAL A 146 -6.08 -20.04 -12.07
CA VAL A 146 -7.37 -20.11 -11.36
C VAL A 146 -8.08 -18.78 -11.25
N PHE A 147 -7.47 -17.71 -11.76
CA PHE A 147 -8.03 -16.36 -11.74
C PHE A 147 -9.41 -16.32 -12.41
N PHE A 148 -10.35 -15.66 -11.73
CA PHE A 148 -11.65 -15.32 -12.29
C PHE A 148 -11.94 -13.83 -12.03
N PRO A 149 -12.36 -13.04 -13.03
CA PRO A 149 -12.74 -11.66 -12.80
C PRO A 149 -14.03 -11.60 -11.97
N ASP A 150 -13.98 -10.86 -10.87
CA ASP A 150 -15.14 -10.47 -10.07
C ASP A 150 -15.47 -9.01 -10.38
N GLU A 151 -16.68 -8.73 -10.84
CA GLU A 151 -17.11 -7.39 -11.26
C GLU A 151 -17.25 -6.43 -10.08
N GLU A 152 -17.88 -6.86 -8.97
CA GLU A 152 -18.12 -6.01 -7.80
C GLU A 152 -16.80 -5.61 -7.13
N VAL A 153 -15.88 -6.56 -6.96
CA VAL A 153 -14.58 -6.27 -6.35
C VAL A 153 -13.71 -5.40 -7.27
N ARG A 154 -13.78 -5.63 -8.58
CA ARG A 154 -13.05 -4.83 -9.57
C ARG A 154 -13.52 -3.39 -9.57
N ASP A 155 -14.82 -3.15 -9.53
CA ASP A 155 -15.38 -1.81 -9.59
C ASP A 155 -14.99 -1.00 -8.33
N LYS A 156 -14.94 -1.63 -7.14
CA LYS A 156 -14.36 -1.01 -5.93
C LYS A 156 -12.90 -0.57 -6.10
N TYR A 157 -12.07 -1.40 -6.75
CA TYR A 157 -10.70 -1.00 -7.05
C TYR A 157 -10.64 0.16 -8.05
N ARG A 158 -11.49 0.16 -9.08
CA ARG A 158 -11.57 1.25 -10.08
C ARG A 158 -12.02 2.56 -9.45
N GLU A 159 -12.99 2.53 -8.53
CA GLU A 159 -13.45 3.68 -7.74
C GLU A 159 -12.32 4.32 -6.94
N LEU A 160 -11.40 3.50 -6.42
CA LEU A 160 -10.19 3.95 -5.74
C LEU A 160 -9.08 4.41 -6.71
N GLY A 161 -9.26 4.27 -8.03
CA GLY A 161 -8.30 4.65 -9.07
C GLY A 161 -7.27 3.57 -9.42
N PHE A 162 -7.40 2.36 -8.89
CA PHE A 162 -6.53 1.25 -9.27
C PHE A 162 -6.87 0.77 -10.68
N SER A 163 -5.83 0.63 -11.50
CA SER A 163 -5.90 0.10 -12.86
C SER A 163 -5.37 -1.33 -12.95
N SER A 164 -4.56 -1.75 -11.97
CA SER A 164 -3.97 -3.08 -11.93
C SER A 164 -3.72 -3.54 -10.50
N VAL A 165 -3.74 -4.85 -10.28
CA VAL A 165 -3.49 -5.46 -8.97
C VAL A 165 -2.62 -6.70 -9.09
N LEU A 166 -1.74 -6.91 -8.12
CA LEU A 166 -0.98 -8.14 -7.96
C LEU A 166 -1.82 -9.14 -7.15
N SER A 167 -2.46 -10.04 -7.87
CA SER A 167 -3.37 -11.01 -7.27
C SER A 167 -2.67 -12.32 -6.90
N PHE A 168 -2.84 -12.75 -5.66
CA PHE A 168 -2.28 -13.98 -5.11
C PHE A 168 -3.23 -14.62 -4.10
N ARG A 169 -3.02 -15.92 -3.84
CA ARG A 169 -3.80 -16.65 -2.84
C ARG A 169 -3.05 -16.70 -1.51
N ALA A 170 -3.63 -16.12 -0.45
CA ALA A 170 -3.05 -16.06 0.89
C ALA A 170 -3.12 -17.38 1.68
N ASP A 171 -2.55 -18.47 1.14
CA ASP A 171 -2.68 -19.82 1.71
C ASP A 171 -1.36 -20.57 1.80
N GLY A 172 -0.87 -20.76 3.03
CA GLY A 172 0.36 -21.51 3.30
C GLY A 172 1.59 -20.63 3.60
N ILE A 173 2.70 -21.31 3.86
CA ILE A 173 4.01 -20.74 4.18
C ILE A 173 4.76 -20.33 2.91
N ALA A 174 4.74 -21.18 1.88
CA ALA A 174 5.16 -20.83 0.52
C ALA A 174 3.92 -20.92 -0.36
N ARG A 175 3.40 -19.78 -0.82
CA ARG A 175 2.04 -19.60 -1.35
C ARG A 175 1.95 -19.68 -2.89
N GLY A 176 3.09 -19.88 -3.56
CA GLY A 176 3.16 -19.96 -5.01
C GLY A 176 3.31 -18.60 -5.68
N THR A 177 2.92 -18.50 -6.95
CA THR A 177 3.09 -17.30 -7.77
C THR A 177 1.81 -16.45 -7.88
N SER A 178 2.00 -15.13 -7.88
CA SER A 178 0.96 -14.14 -8.16
C SER A 178 0.94 -13.75 -9.63
N ALA A 179 -0.20 -13.25 -10.08
CA ALA A 179 -0.37 -12.68 -11.42
C ALA A 179 -0.65 -11.17 -11.32
N LEU A 180 -0.08 -10.39 -12.23
CA LEU A 180 -0.43 -8.99 -12.39
C LEU A 180 -1.66 -8.91 -13.31
N ILE A 181 -2.74 -8.35 -12.80
CA ILE A 181 -4.05 -8.32 -13.44
C ILE A 181 -4.42 -6.87 -13.78
N THR A 182 -4.86 -6.61 -15.01
CA THR A 182 -5.53 -5.36 -15.37
C THR A 182 -6.99 -5.41 -14.90
N LEU A 183 -7.49 -4.29 -14.42
CA LEU A 183 -8.88 -4.15 -13.97
C LEU A 183 -9.79 -3.72 -15.14
N GLY A 184 -9.56 -4.19 -16.36
CA GLY A 184 -10.43 -3.96 -17.53
C GLY A 184 -11.69 -4.83 -17.55
N ASP A 185 -12.51 -4.70 -18.61
CA ASP A 185 -13.72 -5.55 -18.84
C ASP A 185 -13.42 -6.83 -19.62
N GLU A 186 -12.14 -7.09 -19.87
CA GLU A 186 -11.68 -8.21 -20.65
C GLU A 186 -11.90 -9.55 -19.94
N ASN A 187 -11.87 -10.65 -20.71
CA ASN A 187 -11.96 -11.99 -20.14
C ASN A 187 -10.70 -12.35 -19.34
N ALA A 188 -10.79 -13.34 -18.46
CA ALA A 188 -9.69 -13.76 -17.59
C ALA A 188 -8.33 -13.92 -18.29
N ASN A 189 -8.30 -14.46 -19.51
CA ASN A 189 -7.07 -14.65 -20.30
C ASN A 189 -6.48 -13.35 -20.86
N GLU A 190 -7.31 -12.34 -21.07
CA GLU A 190 -6.92 -11.00 -21.56
C GLU A 190 -6.62 -10.06 -20.38
N SER A 191 -7.19 -10.29 -19.20
CA SER A 191 -6.91 -9.49 -18.00
C SER A 191 -5.53 -9.74 -17.39
N ILE A 192 -4.82 -10.82 -17.76
CA ILE A 192 -3.52 -11.16 -17.16
C ILE A 192 -2.38 -10.44 -17.91
N ILE A 193 -1.77 -9.44 -17.27
CA ILE A 193 -0.63 -8.68 -17.81
C ILE A 193 0.68 -9.49 -17.71
N VAL A 194 0.89 -10.11 -16.54
CA VAL A 194 2.05 -10.97 -16.24
C VAL A 194 1.55 -12.21 -15.46
N PRO A 195 1.70 -13.44 -15.99
CA PRO A 195 1.14 -14.64 -15.37
C PRO A 195 1.85 -15.11 -14.10
N ASP A 196 3.15 -14.84 -13.97
CA ASP A 196 3.95 -15.08 -12.76
C ASP A 196 4.81 -13.84 -12.48
N ALA A 197 4.34 -12.98 -11.59
CA ALA A 197 4.93 -11.68 -11.31
C ALA A 197 5.76 -11.65 -10.02
N ALA A 198 5.35 -12.41 -9.00
CA ALA A 198 6.08 -12.55 -7.74
C ALA A 198 5.79 -13.92 -7.09
N THR A 199 6.66 -14.33 -6.17
CA THR A 199 6.42 -15.47 -5.27
C THR A 199 6.06 -14.98 -3.88
N HIS A 200 5.15 -15.68 -3.22
CA HIS A 200 4.59 -15.25 -1.94
C HIS A 200 4.94 -16.21 -0.81
N TYR A 201 5.26 -15.67 0.36
CA TYR A 201 5.57 -16.39 1.57
C TYR A 201 4.83 -15.80 2.76
N SER A 202 4.66 -16.60 3.81
CA SER A 202 4.18 -16.10 5.10
C SER A 202 4.65 -16.96 6.26
N LEU A 203 4.38 -16.50 7.48
CA LEU A 203 4.61 -17.26 8.70
C LEU A 203 3.34 -18.00 9.18
N SER A 204 2.26 -17.97 8.39
CA SER A 204 1.01 -18.67 8.64
C SER A 204 0.87 -19.90 7.73
N LYS A 205 0.46 -21.04 8.28
CA LYS A 205 0.24 -22.26 7.50
C LYS A 205 -1.05 -22.28 6.67
N GLY A 206 -1.87 -21.23 6.75
CA GLY A 206 -3.14 -21.13 6.03
C GLY A 206 -4.05 -22.32 6.35
N THR A 207 -4.58 -22.95 5.30
CA THR A 207 -5.52 -24.09 5.41
C THR A 207 -4.82 -25.44 5.65
N SER A 208 -3.49 -25.45 5.75
CA SER A 208 -2.69 -26.65 6.06
C SER A 208 -3.22 -27.39 7.28
N LYS A 209 -3.34 -28.72 7.15
CA LYS A 209 -3.76 -29.59 8.26
C LYS A 209 -2.57 -30.22 8.98
N GLN A 210 -1.34 -29.87 8.60
CA GLN A 210 -0.12 -30.33 9.25
C GLN A 210 0.02 -29.73 10.65
N SER A 211 0.68 -30.48 11.53
CA SER A 211 1.05 -29.96 12.84
C SER A 211 2.11 -28.87 12.69
N VAL A 212 3.21 -29.15 11.98
CA VAL A 212 4.27 -28.16 11.71
C VAL A 212 3.84 -27.15 10.64
N PRO A 213 4.02 -25.84 10.86
CA PRO A 213 4.49 -25.20 12.09
C PRO A 213 3.35 -24.94 13.10
N VAL A 214 3.68 -24.94 14.41
CA VAL A 214 2.78 -24.41 15.46
C VAL A 214 3.30 -23.14 16.13
N SER A 215 4.52 -22.71 15.78
CA SER A 215 5.19 -21.54 16.35
C SER A 215 5.89 -20.72 15.26
N LEU A 216 6.31 -19.48 15.60
CA LEU A 216 7.09 -18.63 14.68
C LEU A 216 8.45 -19.24 14.35
N MET A 217 9.15 -19.81 15.34
CA MET A 217 10.42 -20.51 15.10
C MET A 217 10.24 -21.71 14.16
N GLY A 218 9.11 -22.41 14.26
CA GLY A 218 8.76 -23.52 13.37
C GLY A 218 8.51 -23.04 11.93
N ALA A 219 7.82 -21.90 11.77
CA ALA A 219 7.57 -21.32 10.45
C ALA A 219 8.87 -20.93 9.76
N PHE A 220 9.78 -20.23 10.45
CA PHE A 220 11.10 -19.91 9.92
C PHE A 220 11.95 -21.16 9.65
N ALA A 221 11.91 -22.16 10.53
CA ALA A 221 12.61 -23.43 10.30
C ALA A 221 12.08 -24.13 9.04
N LEU A 222 10.77 -24.12 8.81
CA LEU A 222 10.17 -24.71 7.62
C LEU A 222 10.55 -23.95 6.34
N ILE A 223 10.58 -22.61 6.36
CA ILE A 223 11.08 -21.81 5.22
C ILE A 223 12.52 -22.19 4.89
N ARG A 224 13.41 -22.23 5.90
CA ARG A 224 14.81 -22.63 5.71
C ARG A 224 14.94 -24.03 5.12
N GLN A 225 14.22 -24.99 5.70
CA GLN A 225 14.27 -26.37 5.24
C GLN A 225 13.80 -26.47 3.79
N THR A 226 12.74 -25.75 3.44
CA THR A 226 12.19 -25.73 2.08
C THR A 226 13.20 -25.19 1.07
N HIS A 227 13.93 -24.12 1.38
CA HIS A 227 14.99 -23.60 0.51
C HIS A 227 16.19 -24.55 0.38
N LEU A 228 16.62 -25.18 1.48
CA LEU A 228 17.68 -26.19 1.45
C LEU A 228 17.27 -27.40 0.59
N ASP A 229 16.02 -27.85 0.72
CA ASP A 229 15.47 -28.95 -0.07
C ASP A 229 15.38 -28.56 -1.55
N ALA A 230 14.93 -27.35 -1.86
CA ALA A 230 14.84 -26.84 -3.24
C ALA A 230 16.22 -26.74 -3.89
N GLN A 231 17.23 -26.20 -3.19
CA GLN A 231 18.62 -26.14 -3.67
C GLN A 231 19.21 -27.52 -3.90
N TRP A 232 19.04 -28.44 -2.94
CA TRP A 232 19.52 -29.81 -3.07
C TRP A 232 18.85 -30.51 -4.26
N PHE A 233 17.52 -30.48 -4.33
CA PHE A 233 16.72 -31.04 -5.42
C PHE A 233 17.12 -30.43 -6.77
N GLY A 234 17.30 -29.11 -6.78
CA GLY A 234 17.78 -28.24 -7.87
C GLY A 234 19.10 -28.70 -8.47
N SER A 235 20.02 -29.16 -7.63
CA SER A 235 21.38 -29.59 -8.00
C SER A 235 21.47 -31.03 -8.55
N GLN A 236 20.41 -31.83 -8.46
CA GLN A 236 20.43 -33.22 -8.93
C GLN A 236 20.06 -33.32 -10.41
N ASP A 237 20.84 -34.11 -11.16
CA ASP A 237 20.55 -34.47 -12.56
C ASP A 237 20.78 -35.98 -12.79
N PRO A 238 19.71 -36.77 -13.09
CA PRO A 238 18.31 -36.37 -13.13
C PRO A 238 17.74 -36.09 -11.72
N ARG A 239 16.58 -35.42 -11.65
CA ARG A 239 15.83 -35.26 -10.39
C ARG A 239 15.64 -36.62 -9.69
N PRO A 240 15.83 -36.72 -8.36
CA PRO A 240 15.76 -37.98 -7.63
C PRO A 240 14.33 -38.52 -7.48
N PHE A 241 13.34 -37.63 -7.51
CA PHE A 241 11.91 -37.90 -7.49
C PHE A 241 11.15 -36.73 -8.14
N THR A 242 9.83 -36.84 -8.27
CA THR A 242 8.97 -35.74 -8.72
C THR A 242 8.42 -35.00 -7.51
N ASP A 243 8.61 -33.69 -7.47
CA ASP A 243 7.98 -32.78 -6.50
C ASP A 243 7.67 -31.44 -7.18
N HIS A 244 6.39 -31.17 -7.40
CA HIS A 244 5.92 -29.98 -8.09
C HIS A 244 6.20 -28.70 -7.30
N SER A 245 6.16 -28.76 -5.97
CA SER A 245 6.41 -27.60 -5.12
C SER A 245 7.88 -27.20 -5.14
N LEU A 246 8.81 -28.16 -5.08
CA LEU A 246 10.25 -27.89 -5.20
C LEU A 246 10.65 -27.48 -6.63
N GLU A 247 10.02 -28.05 -7.67
CA GLU A 247 10.24 -27.61 -9.04
C GLU A 247 9.75 -26.17 -9.25
N ALA A 248 8.58 -25.83 -8.69
CA ALA A 248 8.03 -24.48 -8.78
C ALA A 248 8.91 -23.43 -8.08
N LEU A 249 9.47 -23.76 -6.90
CA LEU A 249 10.44 -22.89 -6.21
C LEU A 249 11.70 -22.65 -7.06
N ASN A 250 12.24 -23.70 -7.67
CA ASN A 250 13.40 -23.57 -8.53
C ASN A 250 13.08 -22.77 -9.81
N SER A 251 11.89 -22.93 -10.41
CA SER A 251 11.52 -22.20 -11.62
C SER A 251 11.17 -20.73 -11.37
N SER A 252 10.79 -20.38 -10.14
CA SER A 252 10.39 -19.02 -9.75
C SER A 252 11.47 -18.29 -8.93
N ALA A 253 12.68 -18.85 -8.85
CA ALA A 253 13.78 -18.33 -8.03
C ALA A 253 14.19 -16.89 -8.38
N ASP A 254 14.01 -16.46 -9.63
CA ASP A 254 14.37 -15.11 -10.09
C ASP A 254 13.25 -14.07 -9.88
N LEU A 255 12.05 -14.50 -9.49
CA LEU A 255 10.94 -13.58 -9.23
C LEU A 255 11.15 -12.82 -7.91
N PRO A 256 10.58 -11.61 -7.78
CA PRO A 256 10.40 -10.93 -6.49
C PRO A 256 9.76 -11.86 -5.46
N LYS A 257 10.18 -11.74 -4.20
CA LYS A 257 9.77 -12.63 -3.11
C LYS A 257 9.11 -11.82 -2.02
N ILE A 258 7.79 -11.83 -2.01
CA ILE A 258 6.99 -11.09 -1.04
C ILE A 258 6.75 -11.98 0.17
N LEU A 259 7.20 -11.55 1.35
CA LEU A 259 6.97 -12.26 2.60
C LEU A 259 6.10 -11.40 3.53
N GLU A 260 4.93 -11.92 3.88
CA GLU A 260 4.02 -11.30 4.85
C GLU A 260 4.51 -11.50 6.28
N VAL A 261 4.73 -10.38 6.97
CA VAL A 261 5.13 -10.29 8.38
C VAL A 261 4.15 -9.42 9.17
N ASN A 262 3.90 -9.81 10.41
CA ASN A 262 2.88 -9.17 11.25
C ASN A 262 3.45 -8.11 12.20
N ASN A 263 4.77 -7.90 12.21
CA ASN A 263 5.41 -6.83 12.96
C ASN A 263 6.86 -6.61 12.49
N TRP A 264 7.47 -5.52 12.94
CA TRP A 264 8.86 -5.18 12.64
C TRP A 264 9.87 -6.24 13.12
N HIS A 265 9.60 -6.96 14.22
CA HIS A 265 10.49 -8.03 14.69
C HIS A 265 10.55 -9.19 13.68
N GLN A 266 9.39 -9.63 13.19
CA GLN A 266 9.30 -10.66 12.15
C GLN A 266 9.96 -10.19 10.85
N ALA A 267 9.83 -8.90 10.50
CA ALA A 267 10.52 -8.30 9.36
C ALA A 267 12.04 -8.48 9.45
N LEU A 268 12.63 -8.18 10.62
CA LEU A 268 14.08 -8.35 10.86
C LEU A 268 14.53 -9.81 10.86
N THR A 269 13.69 -10.73 11.35
CA THR A 269 14.03 -12.15 11.29
C THR A 269 13.90 -12.69 9.86
N ALA A 270 12.87 -12.29 9.12
CA ALA A 270 12.68 -12.68 7.73
C ALA A 270 13.87 -12.25 6.87
N ASP A 271 14.36 -11.02 7.06
CA ASP A 271 15.56 -10.50 6.41
C ASP A 271 16.80 -11.37 6.71
N LYS A 272 17.10 -11.62 8.00
CA LYS A 272 18.19 -12.51 8.40
C LYS A 272 18.07 -13.92 7.82
N VAL A 273 16.86 -14.44 7.67
CA VAL A 273 16.62 -15.74 7.03
C VAL A 273 16.90 -15.67 5.54
N GLY A 274 16.50 -14.59 4.87
CA GLY A 274 16.83 -14.34 3.46
C GLY A 274 18.34 -14.25 3.22
N ASP A 275 19.07 -13.53 4.08
CA ASP A 275 20.53 -13.43 4.06
C ASP A 275 21.24 -14.78 4.12
N GLU A 276 20.69 -15.75 4.87
CA GLU A 276 21.24 -17.12 4.93
C GLU A 276 21.26 -17.82 3.55
N PHE A 277 20.44 -17.35 2.59
CA PHE A 277 20.31 -17.89 1.23
C PHE A 277 20.64 -16.87 0.13
N GLU A 278 21.30 -15.75 0.45
CA GLU A 278 21.60 -14.67 -0.51
C GLU A 278 20.33 -14.14 -1.22
N MET A 279 19.24 -14.03 -0.46
CA MET A 279 17.90 -13.73 -0.96
C MET A 279 17.34 -12.48 -0.28
N GLN A 280 16.97 -11.47 -1.07
CA GLN A 280 16.24 -10.31 -0.55
C GLN A 280 14.74 -10.56 -0.59
N TYR A 281 14.10 -10.46 0.57
CA TYR A 281 12.63 -10.40 0.65
C TYR A 281 12.15 -8.97 0.46
N VAL A 282 11.02 -8.86 -0.25
CA VAL A 282 10.10 -7.72 -0.15
C VAL A 282 9.19 -7.99 1.04
N LEU A 283 9.10 -7.07 1.98
CA LEU A 283 8.41 -7.32 3.25
C LEU A 283 7.04 -6.65 3.23
N LYS A 284 5.96 -7.45 3.19
CA LYS A 284 4.61 -6.93 3.46
C LYS A 284 4.45 -6.81 4.96
N THR A 285 4.44 -5.58 5.46
CA THR A 285 4.48 -5.26 6.90
C THR A 285 3.08 -4.99 7.47
N ALA A 286 2.98 -4.89 8.80
CA ALA A 286 1.75 -4.58 9.51
C ALA A 286 1.53 -3.08 9.77
N GLY A 287 2.38 -2.20 9.23
CA GLY A 287 2.28 -0.75 9.49
C GLY A 287 2.96 -0.28 10.79
N ASP A 288 3.79 -1.12 11.41
CA ASP A 288 4.49 -0.84 12.69
C ASP A 288 6.00 -0.61 12.53
N SER A 289 6.51 -0.61 11.30
CA SER A 289 7.95 -0.49 10.96
C SER A 289 8.59 0.78 11.52
N TYR A 290 7.84 1.88 11.67
CA TYR A 290 8.34 3.11 12.28
C TYR A 290 8.90 2.95 13.69
N GLN A 291 8.44 1.94 14.44
CA GLN A 291 8.93 1.68 15.79
C GLN A 291 10.43 1.37 15.82
N ARG A 292 10.98 0.86 14.70
CA ARG A 292 12.40 0.51 14.52
C ARG A 292 12.88 0.85 13.11
N ALA A 293 12.55 2.03 12.61
CA ALA A 293 12.91 2.46 11.26
C ALA A 293 14.44 2.39 11.00
N ASP A 294 15.25 2.59 12.03
CA ASP A 294 16.71 2.43 12.00
C ASP A 294 17.13 0.99 11.60
N LEU A 295 16.52 -0.01 12.24
CA LEU A 295 16.79 -1.40 11.95
C LEU A 295 16.15 -1.86 10.65
N ILE A 296 14.94 -1.40 10.35
CA ILE A 296 14.28 -1.70 9.08
C ILE A 296 15.09 -1.13 7.92
N LYS A 297 15.66 0.08 8.03
CA LYS A 297 16.55 0.60 6.98
C LYS A 297 17.79 -0.27 6.77
N ALA A 298 18.30 -0.87 7.84
CA ALA A 298 19.49 -1.72 7.77
C ALA A 298 19.25 -3.05 7.04
N THR A 299 18.00 -3.50 6.87
CA THR A 299 17.67 -4.68 6.06
C THR A 299 17.85 -4.43 4.56
N GLY A 300 17.72 -3.18 4.11
CA GLY A 300 17.71 -2.85 2.68
C GLY A 300 16.49 -3.37 1.91
N ALA A 301 15.48 -3.93 2.60
CA ALA A 301 14.28 -4.44 1.97
C ALA A 301 13.35 -3.32 1.48
N THR A 302 12.77 -3.49 0.29
CA THR A 302 11.57 -2.75 -0.12
C THR A 302 10.37 -3.26 0.66
N LEU A 303 9.52 -2.35 1.15
CA LEU A 303 8.34 -2.71 1.93
C LEU A 303 7.05 -2.64 1.10
N ILE A 304 6.06 -3.44 1.47
CA ILE A 304 4.65 -3.21 1.11
C ILE A 304 3.93 -2.85 2.42
N VAL A 305 3.33 -1.66 2.48
CA VAL A 305 2.83 -1.07 3.73
C VAL A 305 1.35 -0.75 3.60
N PRO A 306 0.48 -1.29 4.47
CA PRO A 306 -0.92 -0.91 4.47
C PRO A 306 -1.11 0.48 5.10
N VAL A 307 -2.15 1.18 4.66
CA VAL A 307 -2.67 2.40 5.31
C VAL A 307 -3.81 2.08 6.28
N ASN A 308 -3.82 0.88 6.84
CA ASN A 308 -4.77 0.43 7.86
C ASN A 308 -4.34 0.90 9.26
N PHE A 309 -4.66 2.16 9.58
CA PHE A 309 -4.37 2.71 10.89
C PHE A 309 -5.33 2.14 11.95
N PRO A 310 -4.85 1.85 13.17
CA PRO A 310 -5.71 1.37 14.24
C PRO A 310 -6.81 2.38 14.56
N GLU A 311 -7.99 1.87 14.91
CA GLU A 311 -9.09 2.67 15.41
C GLU A 311 -8.75 3.34 16.75
N LYS A 312 -9.47 4.41 17.07
CA LYS A 312 -9.33 5.09 18.37
C LYS A 312 -9.74 4.12 19.49
N PRO A 313 -8.83 3.80 20.44
CA PRO A 313 -9.18 2.92 21.55
C PRO A 313 -10.30 3.52 22.42
N GLU A 314 -11.27 2.68 22.81
CA GLU A 314 -12.34 3.04 23.72
C GLU A 314 -11.82 3.06 25.17
N VAL A 315 -11.75 4.26 25.75
CA VAL A 315 -11.21 4.51 27.11
C VAL A 315 -12.21 5.21 28.03
N ASP A 316 -13.47 5.31 27.60
CA ASP A 316 -14.58 5.89 28.34
C ASP A 316 -15.27 4.86 29.26
N ASP A 317 -15.22 3.57 28.91
CA ASP A 317 -15.61 2.46 29.79
C ASP A 317 -14.39 1.93 30.57
N ILE A 318 -14.55 1.80 31.89
CA ILE A 318 -13.49 1.34 32.81
C ILE A 318 -13.05 -0.09 32.50
N LEU A 319 -13.97 -0.98 32.11
CA LEU A 319 -13.67 -2.38 31.79
C LEU A 319 -12.90 -2.49 30.47
N LEU A 320 -13.22 -1.66 29.48
CA LEU A 320 -12.49 -1.62 28.21
C LEU A 320 -11.12 -0.97 28.37
N THR A 321 -11.01 0.02 29.26
CA THR A 321 -9.74 0.70 29.55
C THR A 321 -8.68 -0.24 30.11
N ASP A 322 -9.06 -1.25 30.91
CA ASP A 322 -8.12 -2.23 31.47
C ASP A 322 -7.51 -3.17 30.39
N ASP A 323 -8.17 -3.29 29.23
CA ASP A 323 -7.71 -4.12 28.10
C ASP A 323 -6.83 -3.34 27.10
N VAL A 324 -6.81 -2.00 27.15
CA VAL A 324 -6.00 -1.16 26.25
C VAL A 324 -4.60 -0.96 26.83
N SER A 325 -3.58 -1.47 26.13
CA SER A 325 -2.20 -1.28 26.58
C SER A 325 -1.65 0.10 26.22
N PHE A 326 -0.62 0.56 26.95
CA PHE A 326 0.10 1.78 26.59
C PHE A 326 0.70 1.72 25.17
N ALA A 327 1.12 0.52 24.74
CA ALA A 327 1.64 0.33 23.39
C ALA A 327 0.53 0.53 22.34
N ASP A 328 -0.70 0.10 22.61
CA ASP A 328 -1.84 0.29 21.70
C ASP A 328 -2.19 1.78 21.57
N LEU A 329 -2.23 2.51 22.69
CA LEU A 329 -2.44 3.98 22.67
C LEU A 329 -1.35 4.69 21.88
N LYS A 330 -0.08 4.30 22.06
CA LYS A 330 1.04 4.87 21.30
C LYS A 330 0.99 4.47 19.83
N HIS A 331 0.58 3.25 19.53
CA HIS A 331 0.46 2.80 18.16
C HIS A 331 -0.63 3.57 17.43
N TRP A 332 -1.78 3.79 18.07
CA TRP A 332 -2.85 4.65 17.55
C TRP A 332 -2.40 6.07 17.25
N GLU A 333 -1.65 6.68 18.17
CA GLU A 333 -1.15 8.04 18.03
C GLU A 333 -0.11 8.18 16.89
N LEU A 334 0.79 7.20 16.73
CA LEU A 334 1.97 7.31 15.85
C LEU A 334 1.83 6.60 14.50
N ALA A 335 0.90 5.64 14.33
CA ALA A 335 0.72 4.90 13.08
C ALA A 335 0.50 5.80 11.84
N PRO A 336 -0.25 6.92 11.90
CA PRO A 336 -0.39 7.83 10.76
C PRO A 336 0.93 8.46 10.26
N TYR A 337 1.96 8.49 11.11
CA TYR A 337 3.29 9.01 10.77
C TYR A 337 4.23 7.93 10.23
N ASN A 338 3.80 6.67 10.14
CA ASN A 338 4.65 5.56 9.72
C ASN A 338 5.30 5.83 8.36
N LEU A 339 4.50 6.16 7.34
CA LEU A 339 5.00 6.40 5.98
C LEU A 339 5.94 7.60 5.90
N LYS A 340 5.67 8.67 6.67
CA LYS A 340 6.59 9.80 6.80
C LYS A 340 7.95 9.34 7.33
N ILE A 341 7.95 8.62 8.46
CA ILE A 341 9.19 8.17 9.11
C ILE A 341 9.98 7.24 8.18
N LEU A 342 9.30 6.36 7.44
CA LEU A 342 9.94 5.50 6.45
C LEU A 342 10.59 6.33 5.33
N ALA A 343 9.89 7.33 4.80
CA ALA A 343 10.41 8.23 3.77
C ALA A 343 11.63 9.03 4.26
N GLU A 344 11.58 9.61 5.46
CA GLU A 344 12.69 10.36 6.07
C GLU A 344 13.94 9.48 6.30
N ASN A 345 13.74 8.18 6.54
CA ASN A 345 14.82 7.20 6.66
C ASN A 345 15.28 6.62 5.31
N ASN A 346 14.75 7.12 4.19
CA ASN A 346 15.01 6.63 2.83
C ASN A 346 14.69 5.14 2.67
N ILE A 347 13.63 4.65 3.31
CA ILE A 347 13.13 3.29 3.14
C ILE A 347 12.12 3.32 1.99
N GLU A 348 12.35 2.50 0.97
CA GLU A 348 11.45 2.40 -0.18
C GLU A 348 10.23 1.54 0.18
N PHE A 349 9.03 1.99 -0.20
CA PHE A 349 7.80 1.26 0.06
C PHE A 349 6.76 1.46 -1.04
N ALA A 350 6.00 0.40 -1.30
CA ALA A 350 4.71 0.48 -1.97
C ALA A 350 3.57 0.48 -0.94
N ILE A 351 2.45 1.14 -1.26
CA ILE A 351 1.25 1.13 -0.41
C ILE A 351 0.24 0.12 -0.95
N THR A 352 -0.50 -0.54 -0.07
CA THR A 352 -1.57 -1.50 -0.41
C THR A 352 -2.89 -1.13 0.26
N THR A 353 -4.01 -1.50 -0.35
CA THR A 353 -5.36 -1.36 0.25
C THR A 353 -5.65 -2.44 1.31
N ASP A 354 -4.78 -3.43 1.49
CA ASP A 354 -4.99 -4.53 2.43
C ASP A 354 -5.36 -4.05 3.84
N GLY A 355 -6.55 -4.44 4.29
CA GLY A 355 -7.12 -4.07 5.59
C GLY A 355 -7.73 -2.67 5.68
N ALA A 356 -7.70 -1.85 4.62
CA ALA A 356 -8.25 -0.49 4.62
C ALA A 356 -8.73 -0.07 3.23
N SER A 357 -9.48 -0.94 2.54
CA SER A 357 -10.02 -0.61 1.21
C SER A 357 -11.02 0.55 1.28
N ASP A 358 -11.91 0.56 2.28
CA ASP A 358 -12.94 1.60 2.41
C ASP A 358 -12.34 2.94 2.90
N GLU A 359 -11.31 2.89 3.76
CA GLU A 359 -10.62 4.06 4.31
C GLU A 359 -9.35 4.45 3.52
N PHE A 360 -9.11 3.86 2.35
CA PHE A 360 -7.83 3.99 1.65
C PHE A 360 -7.42 5.45 1.42
N TRP A 361 -8.29 6.23 0.77
CA TRP A 361 -8.00 7.64 0.46
C TRP A 361 -7.97 8.53 1.69
N SER A 362 -8.87 8.31 2.66
CA SER A 362 -8.89 9.10 3.89
C SER A 362 -7.61 8.88 4.71
N ASN A 363 -7.14 7.63 4.82
CA ASN A 363 -5.91 7.30 5.52
C ASN A 363 -4.66 7.73 4.75
N LEU A 364 -4.64 7.60 3.42
CA LEU A 364 -3.50 8.07 2.62
C LEU A 364 -3.36 9.61 2.67
N ARG A 365 -4.48 10.35 2.53
CA ARG A 365 -4.49 11.82 2.73
C ARG A 365 -4.07 12.19 4.14
N LYS A 366 -4.51 11.44 5.15
CA LYS A 366 -4.04 11.62 6.54
C LYS A 366 -2.53 11.42 6.67
N ALA A 367 -1.94 10.43 6.00
CA ALA A 367 -0.48 10.24 6.01
C ALA A 367 0.27 11.43 5.38
N VAL A 368 -0.24 11.96 4.26
CA VAL A 368 0.29 13.16 3.60
C VAL A 368 0.17 14.40 4.50
N ALA A 369 -1.00 14.60 5.12
CA ALA A 369 -1.23 15.69 6.07
C ALA A 369 -0.29 15.61 7.30
N ASN A 370 0.09 14.40 7.72
CA ASN A 370 1.07 14.17 8.79
C ASN A 370 2.54 14.20 8.30
N GLY A 371 2.79 14.60 7.06
CA GLY A 371 4.11 14.96 6.54
C GLY A 371 4.75 13.95 5.58
N LEU A 372 4.02 12.95 5.08
CA LEU A 372 4.47 12.17 3.93
C LEU A 372 4.50 13.06 2.67
N PRO A 373 5.62 13.16 1.92
CA PRO A 373 5.65 13.95 0.69
C PRO A 373 4.66 13.42 -0.37
N LYS A 374 3.87 14.32 -0.99
CA LYS A 374 2.88 13.98 -2.03
C LYS A 374 3.47 13.11 -3.15
N GLN A 375 4.68 13.44 -3.63
CA GLN A 375 5.40 12.64 -4.63
C GLN A 375 5.68 11.21 -4.16
N THR A 376 6.19 11.05 -2.93
CA THR A 376 6.47 9.71 -2.37
C THR A 376 5.17 8.90 -2.22
N ALA A 377 4.07 9.55 -1.82
CA ALA A 377 2.76 8.91 -1.75
C ALA A 377 2.30 8.41 -3.14
N LEU A 378 2.38 9.25 -4.18
CA LEU A 378 2.01 8.87 -5.56
C LEU A 378 2.90 7.75 -6.09
N ASP A 379 4.22 7.89 -5.96
CA ASP A 379 5.18 6.90 -6.45
C ASP A 379 4.96 5.54 -5.77
N SER A 380 4.55 5.52 -4.50
CA SER A 380 4.28 4.29 -3.74
C SER A 380 3.05 3.49 -4.20
N ILE A 381 2.16 4.10 -4.99
CA ILE A 381 0.99 3.44 -5.59
C ILE A 381 1.07 3.39 -7.13
N THR A 382 2.18 3.83 -7.73
CA THR A 382 2.37 3.87 -9.19
C THR A 382 3.72 3.28 -9.59
N ARG A 383 4.78 4.08 -9.58
CA ARG A 383 6.11 3.74 -10.08
C ARG A 383 6.79 2.63 -9.27
N ILE A 384 6.78 2.72 -7.94
CA ILE A 384 7.46 1.77 -7.06
C ILE A 384 6.90 0.34 -7.21
N PRO A 385 5.59 0.09 -7.11
CA PRO A 385 5.06 -1.26 -7.34
C PRO A 385 5.30 -1.76 -8.78
N ALA A 386 5.33 -0.88 -9.79
CA ALA A 386 5.66 -1.28 -11.16
C ALA A 386 7.13 -1.70 -11.32
N GLU A 387 8.06 -0.93 -10.75
CA GLU A 387 9.49 -1.23 -10.74
C GLU A 387 9.79 -2.51 -9.95
N LEU A 388 9.15 -2.69 -8.78
CA LEU A 388 9.23 -3.88 -7.95
C LEU A 388 8.91 -5.16 -8.73
N LEU A 389 7.93 -5.08 -9.62
CA LEU A 389 7.45 -6.18 -10.45
C LEU A 389 8.14 -6.25 -11.83
N GLY A 390 9.05 -5.33 -12.13
CA GLY A 390 9.77 -5.28 -13.41
C GLY A 390 8.89 -4.92 -14.61
N VAL A 391 7.84 -4.13 -14.41
CA VAL A 391 6.85 -3.72 -15.43
C VAL A 391 6.69 -2.19 -15.57
N GLY A 392 7.64 -1.42 -15.04
CA GLY A 392 7.60 0.06 -15.06
C GLY A 392 7.66 0.69 -16.45
N ASP A 393 7.99 -0.08 -17.48
CA ASP A 393 7.90 0.29 -18.89
C ASP A 393 6.46 0.19 -19.44
N ARG A 394 5.62 -0.66 -18.83
CA ARG A 394 4.27 -0.99 -19.29
C ARG A 394 3.17 -0.29 -18.50
N VAL A 395 3.34 -0.14 -17.18
CA VAL A 395 2.32 0.40 -16.25
C VAL A 395 2.95 1.25 -15.15
N GLY A 396 2.12 2.03 -14.44
CA GLY A 396 2.54 2.80 -13.27
C GLY A 396 3.24 4.14 -13.59
N GLN A 397 3.34 4.52 -14.85
CA GLN A 397 3.89 5.81 -15.29
C GLN A 397 3.17 6.30 -16.55
N LEU A 398 3.06 7.63 -16.71
CA LEU A 398 2.56 8.26 -17.94
C LEU A 398 3.74 8.53 -18.88
N GLN A 399 3.93 7.65 -19.86
CA GLN A 399 5.00 7.77 -20.86
C GLN A 399 4.58 7.14 -22.19
N PRO A 400 5.18 7.55 -23.32
CA PRO A 400 4.94 6.90 -24.61
C PRO A 400 5.19 5.40 -24.57
N ASP A 401 4.40 4.66 -25.35
CA ASP A 401 4.39 3.19 -25.49
C ASP A 401 3.93 2.41 -24.23
N ALA A 402 3.62 3.09 -23.12
CA ALA A 402 3.01 2.46 -21.95
C ALA A 402 1.50 2.21 -22.17
N MET A 403 0.94 1.26 -21.41
CA MET A 403 -0.52 1.06 -21.38
C MET A 403 -1.20 2.34 -20.91
N ALA A 404 -2.29 2.72 -21.57
CA ALA A 404 -3.10 3.88 -21.23
C ALA A 404 -3.96 3.59 -19.99
N ASN A 405 -3.27 3.49 -18.85
CA ASN A 405 -3.80 3.31 -17.52
C ASN A 405 -3.60 4.62 -16.74
N PHE A 406 -4.66 5.37 -16.49
CA PHE A 406 -4.60 6.66 -15.80
C PHE A 406 -5.92 7.00 -15.14
N VAL A 407 -5.89 7.94 -14.20
CA VAL A 407 -7.09 8.49 -13.56
C VAL A 407 -7.17 9.98 -13.82
N ILE A 408 -8.40 10.48 -13.92
CA ILE A 408 -8.70 11.92 -14.03
C ILE A 408 -9.34 12.37 -12.73
N THR A 409 -8.83 13.45 -12.14
CA THR A 409 -9.34 14.00 -10.87
C THR A 409 -9.66 15.49 -10.99
N SER A 410 -10.64 15.93 -10.21
CA SER A 410 -11.13 17.33 -10.21
C SER A 410 -10.16 18.36 -9.61
N ALA A 411 -9.17 17.89 -8.85
CA ALA A 411 -8.15 18.70 -8.19
C ALA A 411 -6.91 17.83 -7.92
N ASP A 412 -5.89 18.37 -7.23
CA ASP A 412 -4.78 17.57 -6.73
C ASP A 412 -5.32 16.46 -5.82
N ILE A 413 -4.95 15.21 -6.09
CA ILE A 413 -5.60 14.03 -5.51
C ILE A 413 -5.53 13.95 -3.97
N PHE A 414 -4.59 14.68 -3.36
CA PHE A 414 -4.43 14.74 -1.91
C PHE A 414 -5.20 15.88 -1.24
N ASP A 415 -5.82 16.76 -2.02
CA ASP A 415 -6.68 17.80 -1.49
C ASP A 415 -7.98 17.17 -0.94
N ALA A 416 -8.56 17.79 0.08
CA ALA A 416 -9.67 17.20 0.83
C ALA A 416 -10.89 16.89 -0.04
N ASP A 417 -11.19 17.80 -0.97
CA ASP A 417 -12.37 17.74 -1.85
C ASP A 417 -12.06 17.12 -3.22
N ALA A 418 -10.84 16.63 -3.44
CA ALA A 418 -10.48 16.00 -4.71
C ALA A 418 -11.28 14.71 -4.92
N VAL A 419 -11.85 14.56 -6.10
CA VAL A 419 -12.64 13.39 -6.50
C VAL A 419 -12.03 12.76 -7.75
N ILE A 420 -12.00 11.43 -7.79
CA ILE A 420 -11.68 10.68 -9.00
C ILE A 420 -12.91 10.72 -9.90
N LEU A 421 -12.81 11.43 -11.03
CA LEU A 421 -13.88 11.56 -12.00
C LEU A 421 -13.97 10.29 -12.85
N GLU A 422 -12.82 9.85 -13.34
CA GLU A 422 -12.71 8.75 -14.30
C GLU A 422 -11.47 7.91 -14.04
N SER A 423 -11.59 6.62 -14.30
CA SER A 423 -10.47 5.70 -14.45
C SER A 423 -10.41 5.24 -15.90
N TRP A 424 -9.24 5.28 -16.50
CA TRP A 424 -8.98 4.79 -17.84
C TRP A 424 -8.06 3.59 -17.75
N ILE A 425 -8.48 2.46 -18.32
CA ILE A 425 -7.73 1.20 -18.25
C ILE A 425 -7.60 0.64 -19.66
N GLN A 426 -6.36 0.51 -20.14
CA GLN A 426 -6.03 0.15 -21.51
C GLN A 426 -6.78 1.02 -22.53
N GLY A 427 -6.92 2.32 -22.22
CA GLY A 427 -7.60 3.30 -23.06
C GLY A 427 -9.12 3.18 -23.12
N ASN A 428 -9.72 2.35 -22.27
CA ASN A 428 -11.17 2.29 -22.09
C ASN A 428 -11.59 3.16 -20.91
N ARG A 429 -12.64 3.96 -21.08
CA ARG A 429 -13.16 4.90 -20.08
C ARG A 429 -14.08 4.20 -19.07
N PHE A 430 -13.83 4.43 -17.79
CA PHE A 430 -14.69 4.04 -16.67
C PHE A 430 -15.04 5.29 -15.87
N GLU A 431 -16.31 5.70 -15.97
CA GLU A 431 -16.83 6.85 -15.23
C GLU A 431 -17.09 6.44 -13.77
N ILE A 432 -16.52 7.19 -12.83
CA ILE A 432 -16.67 6.95 -11.39
C ILE A 432 -17.64 7.97 -10.80
N ASN A 433 -17.37 9.27 -11.01
CA ASN A 433 -18.19 10.37 -10.51
C ASN A 433 -18.61 11.29 -11.67
N ALA A 434 -19.34 10.73 -12.65
CA ALA A 434 -19.85 11.47 -13.82
C ALA A 434 -20.81 12.61 -13.45
N ASP A 435 -21.48 12.49 -12.30
CA ASP A 435 -22.45 13.47 -11.79
C ASP A 435 -21.80 14.51 -10.85
N LEU A 436 -20.45 14.62 -10.82
CA LEU A 436 -19.80 15.64 -9.99
C LEU A 436 -20.30 17.02 -10.42
N ASP A 437 -21.10 17.61 -9.55
CA ASP A 437 -21.74 18.88 -9.80
C ASP A 437 -20.77 20.01 -9.43
N GLN A 438 -20.18 20.63 -10.44
CA GLN A 438 -19.25 21.74 -10.26
C GLN A 438 -19.95 23.09 -10.04
N ARG A 439 -21.28 23.11 -9.84
CA ARG A 439 -22.05 24.34 -9.60
C ARG A 439 -21.87 24.87 -8.16
N GLY A 440 -20.71 24.66 -7.55
CA GLY A 440 -20.37 25.23 -6.25
C GLY A 440 -20.03 26.72 -6.38
N GLY A 441 -20.05 27.43 -5.25
CA GLY A 441 -19.66 28.84 -5.16
C GLY A 441 -20.68 29.72 -4.45
N SER A 442 -20.46 31.04 -4.54
CA SER A 442 -21.32 32.04 -3.93
C SER A 442 -22.43 32.50 -4.88
N TYR A 443 -23.64 32.61 -4.33
CA TYR A 443 -24.86 33.00 -5.01
C TYR A 443 -25.55 34.12 -4.24
N GLN A 444 -26.15 35.07 -4.96
CA GLN A 444 -27.16 35.93 -4.38
C GLN A 444 -28.49 35.18 -4.34
N PHE A 445 -29.00 34.94 -3.14
CA PHE A 445 -30.30 34.35 -2.91
C PHE A 445 -31.36 35.43 -2.66
N THR A 446 -32.23 35.65 -3.64
CA THR A 446 -33.38 36.56 -3.51
C THR A 446 -34.63 35.76 -3.17
N VAL A 447 -35.26 36.05 -2.03
CA VAL A 447 -36.51 35.42 -1.58
C VAL A 447 -37.42 36.47 -0.93
N ASN A 448 -38.69 36.55 -1.33
CA ASN A 448 -39.65 37.54 -0.80
C ASN A 448 -39.14 39.01 -0.80
N ASP A 449 -38.47 39.44 -1.87
CA ASP A 449 -37.85 40.77 -2.00
C ASP A 449 -36.69 41.06 -1.02
N GLN A 450 -36.13 40.03 -0.38
CA GLN A 450 -34.89 40.11 0.41
C GLN A 450 -33.75 39.42 -0.33
N ASP A 451 -32.58 40.04 -0.31
CA ASP A 451 -31.33 39.51 -0.86
C ASP A 451 -30.46 39.00 0.30
N LEU A 452 -30.09 37.73 0.23
CA LEU A 452 -29.24 37.01 1.19
C LEU A 452 -28.06 36.39 0.47
N ASP A 453 -26.98 36.14 1.20
CA ASP A 453 -25.82 35.45 0.65
C ASP A 453 -26.01 33.95 0.80
N PHE A 454 -25.73 33.20 -0.27
CA PHE A 454 -25.90 31.75 -0.30
C PHE A 454 -24.61 31.11 -0.80
N THR A 455 -24.06 30.20 -0.02
CA THR A 455 -22.86 29.44 -0.41
C THR A 455 -23.27 28.00 -0.66
N LEU A 456 -23.00 27.51 -1.88
CA LEU A 456 -23.12 26.10 -2.25
C LEU A 456 -21.73 25.48 -2.27
N SER A 457 -21.51 24.49 -1.42
CA SER A 457 -20.26 23.76 -1.34
C SER A 457 -20.49 22.29 -1.64
N PHE A 458 -19.43 21.60 -2.03
CA PHE A 458 -19.44 20.16 -2.25
C PHE A 458 -18.36 19.51 -1.41
N SER A 459 -18.71 18.48 -0.65
CA SER A 459 -17.74 17.55 -0.08
C SER A 459 -17.81 16.27 -0.88
N GLY A 460 -16.89 16.12 -1.84
CA GLY A 460 -16.99 15.10 -2.89
C GLY A 460 -18.20 15.33 -3.79
N VAL A 461 -19.12 14.35 -3.87
CA VAL A 461 -20.38 14.43 -4.64
C VAL A 461 -21.57 14.92 -3.80
N VAL A 462 -21.38 15.19 -2.51
CA VAL A 462 -22.47 15.57 -1.60
C VAL A 462 -22.56 17.09 -1.53
N PRO A 463 -23.68 17.70 -1.98
CA PRO A 463 -23.88 19.14 -1.85
C PRO A 463 -24.21 19.50 -0.40
N SER A 464 -23.65 20.61 0.07
CA SER A 464 -24.04 21.30 1.29
C SER A 464 -24.22 22.79 0.98
N ALA A 465 -25.14 23.46 1.67
CA ALA A 465 -25.30 24.89 1.48
C ALA A 465 -25.65 25.63 2.76
N GLU A 466 -25.35 26.92 2.75
CA GLU A 466 -25.58 27.82 3.87
C GLU A 466 -26.14 29.15 3.36
N ILE A 467 -27.11 29.70 4.10
CA ILE A 467 -27.60 31.07 3.91
C ILE A 467 -27.02 31.93 5.02
N ASP A 468 -26.39 33.04 4.64
CA ASP A 468 -25.89 34.06 5.56
C ASP A 468 -26.71 35.36 5.42
N SER A 469 -27.08 35.92 6.56
CA SER A 469 -27.81 37.20 6.68
C SER A 469 -26.94 38.33 7.27
N GLY A 470 -25.65 38.08 7.51
CA GLY A 470 -24.65 39.00 8.04
C GLY A 470 -24.45 38.92 9.57
N ASP A 471 -25.48 38.57 10.33
CA ASP A 471 -25.42 38.39 11.80
C ASP A 471 -25.65 36.94 12.24
N GLU A 472 -26.32 36.13 11.42
CA GLU A 472 -26.64 34.71 11.66
C GLU A 472 -26.60 33.91 10.35
N SER A 473 -26.16 32.65 10.45
CA SER A 473 -26.12 31.70 9.35
C SER A 473 -27.03 30.49 9.59
N THR A 474 -27.54 29.88 8.53
CA THR A 474 -28.40 28.69 8.60
C THR A 474 -28.04 27.68 7.53
N GLU A 475 -27.85 26.44 7.97
CA GLU A 475 -27.63 25.28 7.11
C GLU A 475 -28.88 24.98 6.28
N VAL A 476 -28.67 24.77 4.98
CA VAL A 476 -29.71 24.44 4.01
C VAL A 476 -29.52 23.00 3.56
N ALA A 477 -30.54 22.18 3.78
CA ALA A 477 -30.58 20.85 3.16
C ALA A 477 -30.83 21.04 1.66
N VAL A 478 -29.86 20.64 0.83
CA VAL A 478 -29.92 20.77 -0.63
C VAL A 478 -29.90 19.39 -1.28
N GLU A 479 -30.76 19.20 -2.26
CA GLU A 479 -30.68 18.09 -3.21
C GLU A 479 -30.60 18.67 -4.63
N LEU A 480 -29.60 18.23 -5.38
CA LEU A 480 -29.38 18.64 -6.77
C LEU A 480 -29.68 17.48 -7.71
N PHE A 481 -30.34 17.82 -8.80
CA PHE A 481 -30.52 16.96 -9.97
C PHE A 481 -30.00 17.72 -11.20
N GLU A 482 -29.96 17.05 -12.36
CA GLU A 482 -29.42 17.61 -13.62
C GLU A 482 -29.91 19.06 -13.87
N ASP A 483 -31.23 19.27 -13.90
CA ASP A 483 -31.86 20.58 -14.13
C ASP A 483 -32.64 21.14 -12.94
N LEU A 484 -32.68 20.45 -11.79
CA LEU A 484 -33.53 20.81 -10.65
C LEU A 484 -32.74 20.98 -9.36
N ILE A 485 -33.22 21.86 -8.50
CA ILE A 485 -32.72 22.06 -7.14
C ILE A 485 -33.89 21.99 -6.16
N SER A 486 -33.68 21.31 -5.04
CA SER A 486 -34.57 21.27 -3.89
C SER A 486 -33.82 21.78 -2.67
N MET A 487 -34.38 22.75 -1.96
CA MET A 487 -33.79 23.33 -0.76
C MET A 487 -34.76 23.30 0.41
N GLY A 488 -34.25 23.05 1.61
CA GLY A 488 -35.06 23.09 2.83
C GLY A 488 -34.26 23.57 4.03
N PHE A 489 -34.75 24.62 4.67
CA PHE A 489 -34.13 25.26 5.83
C PHE A 489 -35.21 25.80 6.77
N ASN A 490 -34.82 26.19 7.99
CA ASN A 490 -35.71 26.93 8.88
C ASN A 490 -35.51 28.43 8.67
N ASP A 491 -36.61 29.17 8.54
CA ASP A 491 -36.57 30.62 8.36
C ASP A 491 -35.92 31.31 9.58
N LEU A 492 -34.98 32.23 9.32
CA LEU A 492 -34.15 32.88 10.35
C LEU A 492 -34.96 33.68 11.38
N GLU A 493 -36.10 34.27 10.99
CA GLU A 493 -36.90 35.08 11.91
C GLU A 493 -37.98 34.27 12.64
N THR A 494 -38.53 33.26 11.98
CA THR A 494 -39.73 32.54 12.45
C THR A 494 -39.46 31.12 12.95
N ASP A 495 -38.28 30.57 12.68
CA ASP A 495 -37.89 29.15 12.92
C ASP A 495 -38.88 28.14 12.29
N GLU A 496 -39.63 28.57 11.26
CA GLU A 496 -40.56 27.73 10.53
C GLU A 496 -39.88 27.08 9.32
N ARG A 497 -40.17 25.80 9.05
CA ARG A 497 -39.58 25.07 7.93
C ARG A 497 -40.05 25.64 6.58
N VAL A 498 -39.11 26.06 5.75
CA VAL A 498 -39.30 26.46 4.35
C VAL A 498 -38.84 25.34 3.43
N ARG A 499 -39.55 25.14 2.32
CA ARG A 499 -39.16 24.21 1.25
C ARG A 499 -39.27 24.90 -0.10
N LEU A 500 -38.17 24.92 -0.84
CA LEU A 500 -38.05 25.57 -2.13
C LEU A 500 -37.68 24.52 -3.18
N THR A 501 -38.21 24.66 -4.37
CA THR A 501 -37.85 23.85 -5.54
C THR A 501 -37.66 24.77 -6.73
N GLY A 502 -36.68 24.50 -7.58
CA GLY A 502 -36.38 25.34 -8.72
C GLY A 502 -35.74 24.59 -9.86
N TRP A 503 -35.55 25.30 -10.95
CA TRP A 503 -34.91 24.82 -12.17
C TRP A 503 -33.71 25.69 -12.53
N SER A 504 -32.75 25.10 -13.24
CA SER A 504 -31.54 25.77 -13.70
C SER A 504 -31.86 26.92 -14.67
N THR A 505 -31.01 27.94 -14.62
CA THR A 505 -30.98 29.09 -15.52
C THR A 505 -29.54 29.32 -15.97
N VAL A 506 -29.31 30.27 -16.89
CA VAL A 506 -27.96 30.53 -17.43
C VAL A 506 -26.94 30.90 -16.35
N ASN A 507 -27.38 31.56 -15.27
CA ASN A 507 -26.50 32.08 -14.20
C ASN A 507 -26.97 31.66 -12.78
N GLY A 508 -27.52 30.45 -12.60
CA GLY A 508 -27.99 29.96 -11.29
C GLY A 508 -29.35 29.29 -11.37
N TRP A 509 -30.24 29.49 -10.41
CA TRP A 509 -31.56 28.84 -10.36
C TRP A 509 -32.69 29.82 -10.08
N GLN A 510 -33.91 29.43 -10.43
CA GLN A 510 -35.11 30.13 -10.00
C GLN A 510 -36.22 29.13 -9.72
N GLY A 511 -37.17 29.51 -8.89
CA GLY A 511 -38.30 28.65 -8.65
C GLY A 511 -39.29 29.18 -7.64
N ASN A 512 -40.02 28.23 -7.07
CA ASN A 512 -41.10 28.48 -6.14
C ASN A 512 -40.97 27.54 -4.93
N GLY A 513 -41.62 27.90 -3.84
CA GLY A 513 -41.65 27.09 -2.64
C GLY A 513 -42.84 27.39 -1.76
N ARG A 514 -42.80 26.84 -0.54
CA ARG A 514 -43.83 27.03 0.47
C ARG A 514 -43.21 27.24 1.85
N SER A 515 -43.79 28.18 2.61
CA SER A 515 -43.59 28.28 4.05
C SER A 515 -44.35 27.17 4.81
N ALA A 516 -44.09 27.01 6.10
CA ALA A 516 -44.84 26.09 6.96
C ALA A 516 -46.35 26.39 6.99
N GLY A 517 -46.72 27.67 6.89
CA GLY A 517 -48.11 28.13 6.75
C GLY A 517 -48.77 27.89 5.38
N GLY A 518 -48.03 27.39 4.39
CA GLY A 518 -48.53 27.08 3.04
C GLY A 518 -48.59 28.27 2.09
N THR A 519 -48.00 29.41 2.45
CA THR A 519 -47.85 30.57 1.57
C THR A 519 -46.86 30.25 0.46
N LEU A 520 -47.16 30.67 -0.77
CA LEU A 520 -46.25 30.54 -1.91
C LEU A 520 -45.11 31.55 -1.79
N ILE A 521 -43.90 31.08 -2.06
CA ILE A 521 -42.66 31.86 -2.05
C ILE A 521 -42.04 31.75 -3.44
N ASP A 522 -41.71 32.86 -4.08
CA ASP A 522 -40.90 32.88 -5.29
C ASP A 522 -39.47 33.27 -4.92
N TRP A 523 -38.48 32.68 -5.60
CA TRP A 523 -37.08 32.87 -5.26
C TRP A 523 -36.16 32.73 -6.49
N THR A 524 -34.98 33.33 -6.39
CA THR A 524 -33.89 33.21 -7.38
C THR A 524 -32.54 33.06 -6.70
N LEU A 525 -31.67 32.20 -7.23
CA LEU A 525 -30.24 32.12 -6.95
C LEU A 525 -29.49 32.62 -8.18
N THR A 526 -28.70 33.68 -8.04
CA THR A 526 -27.85 34.19 -9.13
C THR A 526 -26.39 34.06 -8.74
N GLN A 527 -25.61 33.34 -9.55
CA GLN A 527 -24.18 33.13 -9.29
C GLN A 527 -23.45 34.48 -9.29
N LEU A 528 -22.65 34.70 -8.26
CA LEU A 528 -21.79 35.89 -8.15
C LEU A 528 -20.46 35.59 -8.85
N GLU A 529 -19.88 36.57 -9.55
CA GLU A 529 -18.53 36.43 -10.11
C GLU A 529 -17.55 36.23 -8.96
N ASP A 530 -16.85 35.10 -9.01
CA ASP A 530 -16.02 34.55 -7.95
C ASP A 530 -14.94 35.55 -7.52
N ASN A 531 -15.03 36.04 -6.28
CA ASN A 531 -14.04 36.96 -5.71
C ASN A 531 -13.77 36.69 -4.23
N SER A 532 -14.11 35.48 -3.77
CA SER A 532 -13.81 35.04 -2.41
C SER A 532 -13.43 33.58 -2.48
N GLU A 533 -12.13 33.31 -2.31
CA GLU A 533 -11.66 32.07 -1.70
C GLU A 533 -12.50 31.86 -0.43
N ALA A 534 -13.53 31.02 -0.52
CA ALA A 534 -14.31 30.64 0.63
C ALA A 534 -13.37 29.83 1.54
N GLU A 535 -12.94 30.44 2.65
CA GLU A 535 -12.27 29.72 3.74
C GLU A 535 -13.23 28.65 4.26
N LEU A 536 -13.06 27.42 3.77
CA LEU A 536 -13.74 26.26 4.30
C LEU A 536 -13.23 26.01 5.72
N VAL A 537 -14.18 25.95 6.64
CA VAL A 537 -13.98 25.57 8.04
C VAL A 537 -13.46 24.13 8.09
N ASP A 538 -12.15 24.00 8.24
CA ASP A 538 -11.47 22.77 8.58
C ASP A 538 -12.13 22.15 9.82
N ALA A 539 -12.72 20.97 9.65
CA ALA A 539 -12.91 20.05 10.76
C ALA A 539 -11.51 19.63 11.24
N VAL A 540 -11.00 20.36 12.25
CA VAL A 540 -9.71 20.16 12.89
C VAL A 540 -9.57 18.73 13.40
N VAL A 541 -9.11 17.82 12.56
CA VAL A 541 -8.16 16.79 12.99
C VAL A 541 -6.84 17.53 13.04
N ALA A 542 -6.30 17.71 14.24
CA ALA A 542 -5.03 18.40 14.49
C ALA A 542 -3.89 17.68 13.73
N ASN A 543 -3.69 18.05 12.47
CA ASN A 543 -2.63 17.52 11.61
C ASN A 543 -1.40 18.39 11.84
N SER A 544 -0.39 17.80 12.48
CA SER A 544 0.92 18.39 12.68
C SER A 544 1.91 17.57 11.88
N THR A 545 2.87 18.22 11.23
CA THR A 545 4.01 17.49 10.68
C THR A 545 4.98 17.07 11.77
N GLU A 546 4.88 17.61 13.00
CA GLU A 546 5.66 17.17 14.14
C GLU A 546 5.04 15.94 14.79
N LEU A 547 5.90 15.02 15.26
CA LEU A 547 5.41 13.84 15.97
C LEU A 547 4.70 14.26 17.27
N PRO A 548 3.51 13.74 17.56
CA PRO A 548 2.75 14.06 18.77
C PRO A 548 3.47 13.55 20.04
N SER A 549 4.33 12.54 19.90
CA SER A 549 5.17 12.03 20.97
C SER A 549 6.42 11.33 20.43
N PRO A 550 7.49 11.18 21.25
CA PRO A 550 8.68 10.48 20.81
C PRO A 550 8.45 8.98 20.68
N ILE A 551 9.18 8.36 19.75
CA ILE A 551 9.27 6.90 19.63
C ILE A 551 10.12 6.37 20.79
N LEU A 552 9.58 5.39 21.52
CA LEU A 552 10.21 4.83 22.71
C LEU A 552 10.83 3.45 22.46
N TYR A 553 11.91 3.15 23.19
CA TYR A 553 12.65 1.90 23.14
C TYR A 553 12.78 1.29 24.55
N PRO A 554 12.17 0.13 24.85
CA PRO A 554 11.19 -0.57 24.02
C PRO A 554 9.89 0.25 23.82
N PHE A 555 9.11 -0.09 22.78
CA PHE A 555 7.85 0.58 22.44
C PHE A 555 6.74 0.18 23.43
N GLY A 556 6.82 0.69 24.66
CA GLY A 556 5.93 0.31 25.75
C GLY A 556 6.20 1.11 27.03
N PRO A 557 5.54 0.75 28.15
CA PRO A 557 5.76 1.39 29.43
C PRO A 557 7.25 1.39 29.82
N TYR A 558 7.72 2.51 30.38
CA TYR A 558 9.12 2.71 30.79
C TYR A 558 10.15 2.68 29.64
N GLY A 559 9.70 2.74 28.38
CA GLY A 559 10.56 2.94 27.23
C GLY A 559 11.31 4.28 27.27
N ARG A 560 12.46 4.35 26.60
CA ARG A 560 13.33 5.53 26.54
C ARG A 560 13.40 6.05 25.11
N GLU A 561 13.57 7.36 24.93
CA GLU A 561 13.71 7.98 23.60
C GLU A 561 15.03 7.61 22.89
N SER A 562 16.01 7.12 23.65
CA SER A 562 17.29 6.65 23.12
C SER A 562 17.79 5.45 23.92
N LEU A 563 18.66 4.66 23.28
CA LEU A 563 19.33 3.57 23.95
C LEU A 563 20.14 4.08 25.16
N PRO A 564 20.10 3.38 26.31
CA PRO A 564 20.89 3.76 27.47
C PRO A 564 22.38 3.85 27.12
N GLN A 565 22.99 5.00 27.42
CA GLN A 565 24.44 5.13 27.37
C GLN A 565 25.07 4.38 28.54
N GLN A 566 26.11 3.61 28.23
CA GLN A 566 26.90 2.91 29.21
C GLN A 566 27.79 3.92 29.96
N ASN A 567 27.76 3.89 31.29
CA ASN A 567 28.55 4.77 32.15
C ASN A 567 29.46 3.94 33.07
N ASP A 568 30.65 4.45 33.33
CA ASP A 568 31.54 3.91 34.36
C ASP A 568 30.96 4.16 35.75
N LEU A 569 31.06 3.17 36.63
CA LEU A 569 30.45 3.17 37.96
C LEU A 569 31.48 2.79 39.01
N LEU A 570 31.53 3.54 40.10
CA LEU A 570 32.24 3.16 41.31
C LEU A 570 31.25 2.95 42.45
N ILE A 571 31.12 1.71 42.93
CA ILE A 571 30.35 1.38 44.11
C ILE A 571 31.31 1.39 45.30
N LYS A 572 31.12 2.30 46.28
CA LYS A 572 32.04 2.42 47.42
C LYS A 572 31.54 1.72 48.68
N GLY A 573 32.43 1.04 49.38
CA GLY A 573 32.19 0.51 50.72
C GLY A 573 31.08 -0.54 50.83
N ALA A 574 30.80 -1.27 49.75
CA ALA A 574 29.77 -2.32 49.74
C ALA A 574 30.27 -3.60 50.42
N THR A 575 29.35 -4.40 50.97
CA THR A 575 29.64 -5.79 51.34
C THR A 575 29.57 -6.67 50.09
N VAL A 576 30.71 -6.89 49.45
CA VAL A 576 30.87 -7.57 48.17
C VAL A 576 30.99 -9.08 48.39
N TRP A 577 30.10 -9.84 47.77
CA TRP A 577 30.16 -11.29 47.70
C TRP A 577 30.93 -11.69 46.45
N THR A 578 32.21 -12.09 46.59
CA THR A 578 33.02 -12.43 45.40
C THR A 578 32.60 -13.77 44.80
N ASN A 579 32.01 -14.66 45.61
CA ASN A 579 31.73 -16.06 45.29
C ASN A 579 32.99 -16.84 44.82
N GLU A 580 34.16 -16.35 45.21
CA GLU A 580 35.48 -16.92 44.92
C GLU A 580 36.24 -17.20 46.24
N GLY A 581 37.53 -17.57 46.15
CA GLY A 581 38.37 -17.87 47.31
C GLY A 581 38.51 -16.73 48.34
N ASP A 582 38.33 -15.48 47.90
CA ASP A 582 38.42 -14.28 48.75
C ASP A 582 37.18 -14.07 49.64
N GLY A 583 36.08 -14.80 49.41
CA GLY A 583 34.89 -14.78 50.25
C GLY A 583 34.10 -13.46 50.18
N ILE A 584 33.66 -12.97 51.34
CA ILE A 584 32.85 -11.74 51.47
C ILE A 584 33.74 -10.62 52.01
N LEU A 585 33.82 -9.51 51.28
CA LEU A 585 34.68 -8.37 51.58
C LEU A 585 33.86 -7.09 51.76
N VAL A 586 34.35 -6.13 52.55
CA VAL A 586 33.84 -4.75 52.52
C VAL A 586 34.85 -3.93 51.72
N THR A 587 34.48 -3.51 50.51
CA THR A 587 35.43 -2.93 49.54
C THR A 587 34.70 -2.10 48.48
N ASP A 588 35.45 -1.36 47.67
CA ASP A 588 34.92 -0.67 46.49
C ASP A 588 34.96 -1.59 45.26
N VAL A 589 34.04 -1.37 44.31
CA VAL A 589 33.98 -2.07 43.01
C VAL A 589 33.84 -1.05 41.89
N LEU A 590 34.80 -1.06 40.97
CA LEU A 590 34.81 -0.23 39.76
C LEU A 590 34.32 -1.05 38.56
N VAL A 591 33.31 -0.54 37.88
CA VAL A 591 32.77 -1.08 36.62
C VAL A 591 33.14 -0.13 35.50
N ARG A 592 33.76 -0.65 34.42
CA ARG A 592 34.05 0.09 33.19
C ARG A 592 33.64 -0.70 31.96
N ASP A 593 33.04 -0.02 30.98
CA ASP A 593 32.55 -0.67 29.75
C ASP A 593 31.69 -1.93 30.05
N GLY A 594 30.93 -1.90 31.15
CA GLY A 594 30.05 -3.00 31.58
C GLY A 594 30.77 -4.21 32.17
N LYS A 595 32.07 -4.09 32.44
CA LYS A 595 32.89 -5.12 33.07
C LYS A 595 33.36 -4.65 34.43
N ILE A 596 33.49 -5.59 35.36
CA ILE A 596 34.19 -5.31 36.62
C ILE A 596 35.66 -5.08 36.28
N ALA A 597 36.12 -3.85 36.43
CA ALA A 597 37.47 -3.43 36.09
C ALA A 597 38.43 -3.62 37.26
N GLU A 598 37.97 -3.30 38.48
CA GLU A 598 38.78 -3.40 39.69
C GLU A 598 37.91 -3.63 40.94
N ILE A 599 38.42 -4.40 41.89
CA ILE A 599 37.85 -4.58 43.23
C ILE A 599 38.97 -4.26 44.22
N GLY A 600 38.76 -3.28 45.09
CA GLY A 600 39.80 -2.81 46.00
C GLY A 600 39.32 -1.70 46.93
N ASN A 601 40.17 -1.30 47.87
CA ASN A 601 39.88 -0.21 48.79
C ASN A 601 40.40 1.12 48.22
N ASP A 602 39.75 2.22 48.62
CA ASP A 602 40.16 3.59 48.29
C ASP A 602 40.23 3.88 46.78
N LEU A 603 39.36 3.24 46.01
CA LEU A 603 39.27 3.48 44.58
C LEU A 603 38.77 4.92 44.33
N SER A 604 39.40 5.58 43.36
CA SER A 604 39.15 6.99 43.01
C SER A 604 39.35 7.26 41.50
N PRO A 605 38.58 6.60 40.61
CA PRO A 605 38.54 6.96 39.20
C PRO A 605 38.10 8.42 39.01
N SER A 606 38.72 9.10 38.05
CA SER A 606 38.38 10.49 37.66
C SER A 606 37.01 10.61 36.99
N ASP A 607 36.59 9.58 36.26
CA ASP A 607 35.49 9.64 35.29
C ASP A 607 34.47 8.50 35.54
N ALA A 608 34.05 8.29 36.79
CA ALA A 608 33.02 7.30 37.12
C ALA A 608 31.95 7.89 38.04
N THR A 609 30.71 7.46 37.84
CA THR A 609 29.61 7.81 38.75
C THR A 609 29.80 7.07 40.07
N VAL A 610 29.82 7.80 41.18
CA VAL A 610 30.01 7.22 42.52
C VAL A 610 28.68 6.86 43.15
N VAL A 611 28.51 5.60 43.55
CA VAL A 611 27.37 5.07 44.30
C VAL A 611 27.83 4.67 45.69
N ASP A 612 27.14 5.15 46.72
CA ASP A 612 27.39 4.75 48.11
C ASP A 612 26.78 3.37 48.38
N GLY A 613 27.64 2.36 48.53
CA GLY A 613 27.29 0.99 48.88
C GLY A 613 27.33 0.71 50.38
N SER A 614 27.60 1.71 51.23
CA SER A 614 27.77 1.53 52.67
C SER A 614 26.55 0.86 53.30
N GLY A 615 26.77 -0.25 54.00
CA GLY A 615 25.71 -1.04 54.63
C GLY A 615 24.80 -1.79 53.64
N LYS A 616 25.14 -1.82 52.34
CA LYS A 616 24.48 -2.61 51.32
C LYS A 616 25.32 -3.85 50.97
N HIS A 617 24.67 -4.86 50.41
CA HIS A 617 25.32 -6.04 49.86
C HIS A 617 25.38 -5.93 48.34
N LEU A 618 26.54 -6.23 47.77
CA LEU A 618 26.76 -6.34 46.34
C LEU A 618 27.06 -7.81 46.03
N THR A 619 26.15 -8.47 45.32
CA THR A 619 26.31 -9.86 44.88
C THR A 619 26.49 -9.89 43.37
N PRO A 620 27.03 -10.98 42.80
CA PRO A 620 26.85 -11.26 41.38
C PRO A 620 25.34 -11.27 41.08
N GLY A 621 24.99 -10.91 39.85
CA GLY A 621 23.62 -10.99 39.38
C GLY A 621 23.10 -12.43 39.53
N ILE A 622 21.86 -12.57 39.98
CA ILE A 622 21.22 -13.88 40.06
C ILE A 622 20.93 -14.34 38.64
N ILE A 623 21.33 -15.57 38.31
CA ILE A 623 21.05 -16.19 37.01
C ILE A 623 19.80 -17.05 37.16
N ASP A 624 18.75 -16.71 36.44
CA ASP A 624 17.61 -17.60 36.21
C ASP A 624 17.91 -18.46 34.98
N GLU A 625 18.07 -19.77 35.18
CA GLU A 625 18.35 -20.73 34.11
C GLU A 625 17.11 -21.05 33.25
N HIS A 626 15.92 -20.58 33.63
CA HIS A 626 14.68 -20.75 32.88
C HIS A 626 13.98 -19.40 32.63
N SER A 627 14.41 -18.70 31.59
CA SER A 627 13.85 -17.39 31.22
C SER A 627 13.17 -17.40 29.85
N HIS A 628 12.07 -16.65 29.75
CA HIS A 628 11.38 -16.32 28.49
C HIS A 628 11.58 -14.85 28.12
N ILE A 629 12.48 -14.14 28.80
CA ILE A 629 12.73 -12.73 28.56
C ILE A 629 13.22 -12.55 27.12
N GLY A 630 12.53 -11.68 26.37
CA GLY A 630 12.85 -11.37 24.98
C GLY A 630 12.43 -12.45 23.98
N LEU A 631 11.71 -13.50 24.39
CA LEU A 631 11.27 -14.56 23.49
C LEU A 631 9.83 -14.35 23.00
N PHE A 632 9.60 -14.54 21.69
CA PHE A 632 8.29 -14.38 21.04
C PHE A 632 7.77 -15.72 20.45
N ASN A 633 6.72 -16.29 21.05
CA ASN A 633 5.97 -17.43 20.49
C ASN A 633 6.85 -18.67 20.18
N ILE A 634 7.28 -19.38 21.24
CA ILE A 634 8.38 -20.35 21.20
C ILE A 634 8.00 -21.84 21.33
N ASN A 635 6.70 -22.13 21.45
CA ASN A 635 6.25 -23.47 21.82
C ASN A 635 6.09 -24.40 20.60
N GLU A 636 7.19 -24.72 19.91
CA GLU A 636 7.18 -25.75 18.84
C GLU A 636 7.11 -27.16 19.43
N ILE A 637 5.90 -27.69 19.55
CA ILE A 637 5.63 -29.00 20.17
C ILE A 637 5.38 -30.12 19.14
N ALA A 638 5.59 -29.85 17.85
CA ALA A 638 5.37 -30.83 16.80
C ALA A 638 6.51 -31.85 16.68
N THR A 639 6.32 -32.91 15.89
CA THR A 639 7.17 -34.11 15.86
C THR A 639 8.57 -33.81 15.32
N ASN A 640 8.72 -32.74 14.53
CA ASN A 640 9.97 -32.39 13.86
C ASN A 640 10.54 -31.03 14.30
N SER A 641 10.61 -30.79 15.61
CA SER A 641 11.10 -29.53 16.20
C SER A 641 12.63 -29.35 16.18
N SER A 642 13.41 -30.36 15.77
CA SER A 642 14.88 -30.32 15.84
C SER A 642 15.57 -29.26 14.97
N MET A 643 14.82 -28.61 14.07
CA MET A 643 15.30 -27.61 13.12
C MET A 643 15.10 -26.16 13.60
N VAL A 644 14.41 -25.94 14.72
CA VAL A 644 14.12 -24.59 15.25
C VAL A 644 15.32 -23.98 15.97
N ARG A 645 15.43 -22.65 15.94
CA ARG A 645 16.45 -21.90 16.67
C ARG A 645 15.79 -20.85 17.54
N MET A 646 16.18 -20.77 18.82
CA MET A 646 15.67 -19.72 19.73
C MET A 646 15.95 -18.31 19.20
N LYS A 647 17.10 -18.11 18.53
CA LYS A 647 17.48 -16.81 17.95
C LYS A 647 16.50 -16.27 16.89
N ASP A 648 15.61 -17.10 16.35
CA ASP A 648 14.64 -16.69 15.32
C ASP A 648 13.43 -15.96 15.92
N VAL A 649 13.34 -15.93 17.25
CA VAL A 649 12.23 -15.38 18.01
C VAL A 649 12.72 -14.54 19.19
N VAL A 650 13.90 -13.93 19.04
CA VAL A 650 14.56 -13.03 20.02
C VAL A 650 14.56 -11.60 19.52
#